data_AF-A0A398CGM8-F1
#
_entry.id   AF-A0A398CGM8-F1
#
_cell.length_a   1.000
_cell.length_b   1.000
_cell.length_c   1.000
_cell.angle_alpha   90.00
_cell.angle_beta   90.00
_cell.angle_gamma   90.00
#
_symmetry.space_group_name_H-M   'P 1'
#
loop_
_entity.id
_entity.type
_entity.pdbx_description
1 polymer ?
#
loop_
_entity_poly.entity_id
_entity_poly.type
_entity_poly.pdbx_seq_one_letter_code
_entity_poly.pdbx_strand_id
1 'polypeptide(L)'
;MVDINRTELTETSRGQTRREKLRHKISGMYRYDYGLWRWASAGLWAVVMAVSAFSALGMPTGLGIAFDVGSAMALMTAAMALTAWLAALVLALVGLKLPRLATGCFLFAGALVSVALQYSEWDWRLSLVGAALLALAGAGAGALTGWAAARKIRWRQASIVLLACILLAAAIRYTSAVWPGKVSGDDDSDTVEVMALASAKKVEPLAADPSQPGTYSYRYFTYGSGDDERRSDFGEDVLMLSDSVDGSPYLKGWRWLRTLFWGFDAKELPVNGRVWMPEGEGPFPLVLMVHGNHLMEKFSDEGYGYLGELLASRGFIAVSVDENFLNYSVWSDVPKEDMKARAWMLLKHVGQIQSFSTQADSPFYNLVDFKRVALLGHSRGGQAAAMAADRGVWFPEDEGLPAIGSYEVQAVIALAPTDTTIGNNRSKLSDISYLTLQGAKDTDLVNFYGDRQYGRASFDAAHPERFKASLYIGDANHSRFNTEWGDYDNAIPASLFIRPEGVLAANEQRQIAKVYVSAFLEATLHGETSQRRLFQDYRAGLALLPDTRYFSRYEDGSFQAIARFEGDSVSDLGAGITAKSEGVSDWRHADAVDRQEQAKGNRGVRLEWEKGDASYEIRWDGVPSAFSEDGSLAFSLADLSESDAPLSIDVELTDESGTVARLPLASFMPLARPLPNADMTWFEGMDKYLSDGKFRNASEFVYQTYRLPLEEFSNAAPDFRTDRWKSVTFRFHGGPAAIMLDDVGYAPSREEQLIAATSATGAARG
;
A
#
# COMPACT_ATOMS: atom_id res chain seq x y z
N MET A 1 32.65 48.12 -67.52
CA MET A 1 32.54 49.49 -68.02
C MET A 1 31.12 49.96 -67.73
N VAL A 2 31.02 51.14 -67.10
CA VAL A 2 29.84 52.02 -66.99
C VAL A 2 28.82 51.70 -65.87
N ASP A 3 28.90 52.57 -64.86
CA ASP A 3 27.88 52.97 -63.87
C ASP A 3 26.48 53.19 -64.46
N ILE A 4 25.44 53.15 -63.62
CA ILE A 4 24.57 54.31 -63.34
C ILE A 4 23.45 53.95 -62.32
N ASN A 5 23.22 54.91 -61.43
CA ASN A 5 22.05 55.18 -60.56
C ASN A 5 21.88 54.45 -59.22
N ARG A 6 22.63 55.02 -58.27
CA ARG A 6 22.30 55.16 -56.86
C ARG A 6 21.31 56.34 -56.67
N THR A 7 20.00 56.12 -56.83
CA THR A 7 18.98 57.08 -56.37
C THR A 7 17.62 56.38 -56.21
N GLU A 8 17.39 55.73 -55.06
CA GLU A 8 16.05 55.41 -54.54
C GLU A 8 16.18 54.83 -53.11
N LEU A 9 16.67 55.66 -52.20
CA LEU A 9 16.55 55.44 -50.76
C LEU A 9 16.00 56.74 -50.20
N THR A 10 14.68 56.77 -50.01
CA THR A 10 13.89 57.55 -49.01
C THR A 10 12.59 58.08 -49.60
N GLU A 11 11.58 57.23 -49.79
CA GLU A 11 10.18 57.66 -49.75
C GLU A 11 9.26 56.43 -49.74
N THR A 12 8.84 55.98 -48.55
CA THR A 12 7.62 55.18 -48.31
C THR A 12 7.52 54.87 -46.81
N SER A 13 7.53 55.89 -45.94
CA SER A 13 7.11 55.68 -44.53
C SER A 13 6.28 56.81 -43.93
N ARG A 14 5.74 57.70 -44.76
CA ARG A 14 4.76 58.71 -44.34
C ARG A 14 3.46 58.49 -45.09
N GLY A 15 2.50 57.85 -44.42
CA GLY A 15 1.14 57.75 -44.94
C GLY A 15 0.33 56.51 -44.54
N GLN A 16 0.91 55.48 -43.92
CA GLN A 16 0.08 54.35 -43.49
C GLN A 16 -0.78 54.73 -42.29
N THR A 17 -2.09 54.70 -42.49
CA THR A 17 -3.09 54.82 -41.42
C THR A 17 -2.85 53.73 -40.36
N ARG A 18 -3.22 53.97 -39.10
CA ARG A 18 -3.11 52.94 -38.03
C ARG A 18 -3.75 51.61 -38.45
N ARG A 19 -4.83 51.67 -39.23
CA ARG A 19 -5.55 50.51 -39.79
C ARG A 19 -4.74 49.74 -40.83
N GLU A 20 -3.98 50.41 -41.69
CA GLU A 20 -3.11 49.78 -42.69
C GLU A 20 -1.88 49.13 -42.04
N LYS A 21 -1.27 49.79 -41.05
CA LYS A 21 -0.18 49.19 -40.26
C LYS A 21 -0.64 47.92 -39.54
N LEU A 22 -1.86 47.93 -38.99
CA LEU A 22 -2.47 46.79 -38.34
C LEU A 22 -2.74 45.65 -39.33
N ARG A 23 -3.36 45.95 -40.47
CA ARG A 23 -3.62 44.97 -41.54
C ARG A 23 -2.34 44.34 -42.07
N HIS A 24 -1.29 45.13 -42.27
CA HIS A 24 0.01 44.63 -42.73
C HIS A 24 0.69 43.71 -41.70
N LYS A 25 0.59 44.04 -40.41
CA LYS A 25 1.09 43.17 -39.33
C LYS A 25 0.35 41.83 -39.31
N ILE A 26 -0.98 41.86 -39.41
CA ILE A 26 -1.82 40.65 -39.39
C ILE A 26 -1.61 39.80 -40.66
N SER A 27 -1.52 40.41 -41.84
CA SER A 27 -1.29 39.65 -43.08
C SER A 27 0.09 38.99 -43.12
N GLY A 28 1.07 39.55 -42.41
CA GLY A 28 2.40 38.98 -42.24
C GLY A 28 2.53 37.98 -41.09
N MET A 29 1.43 37.49 -40.49
CA MET A 29 1.46 36.68 -39.27
C MET A 29 2.34 35.43 -39.39
N TYR A 30 2.19 34.67 -40.48
CA TYR A 30 2.93 33.42 -40.74
C TYR A 30 4.24 33.61 -41.52
N ARG A 31 4.72 34.85 -41.68
CA ARG A 31 5.84 35.18 -42.57
C ARG A 31 7.12 34.39 -42.27
N TYR A 32 7.29 33.92 -41.03
CA TYR A 32 8.49 33.20 -40.56
C TYR A 32 8.26 31.69 -40.34
N ASP A 33 7.04 31.18 -40.56
CA ASP A 33 6.63 29.81 -40.22
C ASP A 33 6.72 28.83 -41.41
N TYR A 34 7.77 28.96 -42.23
CA TYR A 34 8.01 28.10 -43.40
C TYR A 34 9.24 27.18 -43.22
N GLY A 35 9.38 26.18 -44.09
CA GLY A 35 10.52 25.26 -44.06
C GLY A 35 10.60 24.47 -42.76
N LEU A 36 11.74 24.56 -42.06
CA LEU A 36 12.04 23.81 -40.84
C LEU A 36 11.04 24.09 -39.71
N TRP A 37 10.53 25.33 -39.58
CA TRP A 37 9.61 25.71 -38.50
C TRP A 37 8.23 25.06 -38.62
N ARG A 38 7.78 24.78 -39.85
CA ARG A 38 6.55 24.02 -40.08
C ARG A 38 6.69 22.58 -39.58
N TRP A 39 7.85 21.97 -39.82
CA TRP A 39 8.13 20.62 -39.35
C TRP A 39 8.41 20.56 -37.85
N ALA A 40 9.05 21.58 -37.27
CA ALA A 40 9.16 21.74 -35.82
C ALA A 40 7.78 21.80 -35.16
N SER A 41 6.84 22.54 -35.76
CA SER A 41 5.43 22.58 -35.30
C SER A 41 4.76 21.22 -35.37
N ALA A 42 5.03 20.41 -36.41
CA ALA A 42 4.52 19.04 -36.51
C ALA A 42 5.13 18.10 -35.45
N GLY A 43 6.42 18.28 -35.13
CA GLY A 43 7.07 17.54 -34.05
C GLY A 43 6.50 17.89 -32.67
N LEU A 44 6.24 19.17 -32.41
CA LEU A 44 5.53 19.63 -31.20
C LEU A 44 4.11 19.09 -31.12
N TRP A 45 3.39 19.05 -32.25
CA TRP A 45 2.07 18.44 -32.32
C TRP A 45 2.12 16.95 -31.94
N ALA A 46 3.12 16.21 -32.42
CA ALA A 46 3.30 14.79 -32.05
C ALA A 46 3.53 14.62 -30.54
N VAL A 47 4.28 15.53 -29.89
CA VAL A 47 4.42 15.54 -28.42
C VAL A 47 3.07 15.77 -27.74
N VAL A 48 2.31 16.77 -28.20
CA VAL A 48 0.96 17.07 -27.68
C VAL A 48 0.06 15.83 -27.82
N MET A 49 0.08 15.14 -28.95
CA MET A 49 -0.69 13.92 -29.18
C MET A 49 -0.29 12.80 -28.23
N ALA A 50 1.01 12.52 -28.08
CA ALA A 50 1.50 11.48 -27.18
C ALA A 50 1.09 11.76 -25.73
N VAL A 51 1.35 12.98 -25.23
CA VAL A 51 1.00 13.37 -23.86
C VAL A 51 -0.51 13.28 -23.64
N SER A 52 -1.32 13.79 -24.58
CA SER A 52 -2.78 13.73 -24.46
C SER A 52 -3.29 12.30 -24.44
N ALA A 53 -2.73 11.41 -25.27
CA ALA A 53 -3.10 10.00 -25.31
C ALA A 53 -2.75 9.29 -24.01
N PHE A 54 -1.53 9.47 -23.48
CA PHE A 54 -1.14 8.86 -22.20
C PHE A 54 -1.95 9.39 -21.03
N SER A 55 -2.15 10.70 -20.93
CA SER A 55 -2.99 11.28 -19.87
C SER A 55 -4.43 10.76 -19.94
N ALA A 56 -5.00 10.60 -21.14
CA ALA A 56 -6.37 10.06 -21.29
C ALA A 56 -6.52 8.64 -20.73
N LEU A 57 -5.48 7.79 -20.78
CA LEU A 57 -5.52 6.45 -20.21
C LEU A 57 -5.65 6.44 -18.67
N GLY A 58 -5.22 7.51 -18.00
CA GLY A 58 -5.38 7.70 -16.56
C GLY A 58 -6.66 8.46 -16.17
N MET A 59 -7.42 8.97 -17.13
CA MET A 59 -8.64 9.76 -16.92
C MET A 59 -9.83 9.15 -17.66
N PRO A 60 -10.15 7.86 -17.44
CA PRO A 60 -11.20 7.18 -18.19
C PRO A 60 -12.55 7.87 -17.99
N THR A 61 -13.36 7.94 -19.05
CA THR A 61 -14.76 8.41 -18.94
C THR A 61 -15.76 7.26 -18.75
N GLY A 62 -15.30 6.03 -18.96
CA GLY A 62 -16.13 4.83 -19.04
C GLY A 62 -16.83 4.60 -20.39
N LEU A 63 -16.61 5.48 -21.38
CA LEU A 63 -17.11 5.29 -22.75
C LEU A 63 -16.15 4.47 -23.63
N GLY A 64 -15.03 4.03 -23.06
CA GLY A 64 -14.03 3.18 -23.69
C GLY A 64 -12.79 3.93 -24.17
N ILE A 65 -11.66 3.21 -24.18
CA ILE A 65 -10.32 3.75 -24.44
C ILE A 65 -10.23 4.51 -25.77
N ALA A 66 -10.89 4.02 -26.82
CA ALA A 66 -10.87 4.65 -28.14
C ALA A 66 -11.53 6.05 -28.12
N PHE A 67 -12.63 6.20 -27.38
CA PHE A 67 -13.29 7.48 -27.20
C PHE A 67 -12.43 8.44 -26.38
N ASP A 68 -11.88 7.96 -25.26
CA ASP A 68 -11.07 8.78 -24.34
C ASP A 68 -9.81 9.33 -25.03
N VAL A 69 -9.03 8.44 -25.66
CA VAL A 69 -7.81 8.84 -26.38
C VAL A 69 -8.13 9.70 -27.60
N GLY A 70 -9.12 9.30 -28.40
CA GLY A 70 -9.50 10.01 -29.62
C GLY A 70 -10.01 11.43 -29.34
N SER A 71 -10.89 11.59 -28.36
CA SER A 71 -11.46 12.88 -27.98
C SER A 71 -10.40 13.79 -27.35
N ALA A 72 -9.52 13.27 -26.48
CA ALA A 72 -8.43 14.04 -25.89
C ALA A 72 -7.46 14.56 -26.96
N MET A 73 -7.02 13.70 -27.89
CA MET A 73 -6.15 14.10 -29.00
C MET A 73 -6.80 15.15 -29.92
N ALA A 74 -8.09 14.98 -30.24
CA ALA A 74 -8.82 15.95 -31.06
C ALA A 74 -8.95 17.31 -30.36
N LEU A 75 -9.35 17.31 -29.08
CA LEU A 75 -9.49 18.50 -28.27
C LEU A 75 -8.16 19.25 -28.13
N MET A 76 -7.08 18.54 -27.80
CA MET A 76 -5.76 19.15 -27.61
C MET A 76 -5.14 19.63 -28.93
N THR A 77 -5.45 18.98 -30.05
CA THR A 77 -5.09 19.51 -31.39
C THR A 77 -5.78 20.85 -31.66
N ALA A 78 -7.09 20.92 -31.42
CA ALA A 78 -7.85 22.15 -31.61
C ALA A 78 -7.38 23.27 -30.68
N ALA A 79 -7.12 22.94 -29.40
CA ALA A 79 -6.60 23.87 -28.41
C ALA A 79 -5.21 24.41 -28.78
N MET A 80 -4.31 23.54 -29.26
CA MET A 80 -3.00 23.94 -29.76
C MET A 80 -3.14 24.86 -30.98
N ALA A 81 -3.98 24.51 -31.96
CA ALA A 81 -4.18 25.31 -33.16
C ALA A 81 -4.71 26.72 -32.83
N LEU A 82 -5.69 26.82 -31.94
CA LEU A 82 -6.25 28.09 -31.48
C LEU A 82 -5.21 28.92 -30.71
N THR A 83 -4.49 28.30 -29.77
CA THR A 83 -3.46 28.97 -28.97
C THR A 83 -2.32 29.47 -29.85
N ALA A 84 -1.86 28.64 -30.79
CA ALA A 84 -0.80 29.01 -31.71
C ALA A 84 -1.22 30.15 -32.63
N TRP A 85 -2.47 30.16 -33.08
CA TRP A 85 -3.05 31.26 -33.87
C TRP A 85 -3.10 32.57 -33.07
N LEU A 86 -3.61 32.53 -31.83
CA LEU A 86 -3.68 33.70 -30.95
C LEU A 86 -2.29 34.25 -30.61
N ALA A 87 -1.34 33.37 -30.28
CA ALA A 87 0.05 33.74 -30.02
C ALA A 87 0.67 34.38 -31.28
N ALA A 88 0.44 33.80 -32.45
CA ALA A 88 0.94 34.35 -33.71
C ALA A 88 0.39 35.75 -33.98
N LEU A 89 -0.90 35.97 -33.70
CA LEU A 89 -1.55 37.27 -33.82
C LEU A 89 -0.89 38.30 -32.88
N VAL A 90 -0.78 37.98 -31.58
CA VAL A 90 -0.15 38.86 -30.59
C VAL A 90 1.29 39.20 -30.97
N LEU A 91 2.11 38.21 -31.32
CA LEU A 91 3.50 38.40 -31.72
C LEU A 91 3.63 39.24 -33.00
N ALA A 92 2.67 39.11 -33.94
CA ALA A 92 2.61 39.93 -35.14
C ALA A 92 2.25 41.38 -34.82
N LEU A 93 1.34 41.61 -33.88
CA LEU A 93 0.95 42.94 -33.39
C LEU A 93 2.11 43.65 -32.68
N VAL A 94 2.87 42.94 -31.84
CA VAL A 94 4.09 43.44 -31.18
C VAL A 94 5.21 43.69 -32.20
N GLY A 95 5.24 42.94 -33.30
CA GLY A 95 6.21 43.11 -34.38
C GLY A 95 7.49 42.29 -34.20
N LEU A 96 7.45 41.24 -33.38
CA LEU A 96 8.57 40.34 -33.18
C LEU A 96 8.87 39.52 -34.45
N LYS A 97 10.17 39.34 -34.75
CA LYS A 97 10.69 38.68 -35.95
C LYS A 97 11.15 37.24 -35.66
N LEU A 98 10.21 36.39 -35.30
CA LEU A 98 10.43 34.98 -34.96
C LEU A 98 9.30 34.11 -35.54
N PRO A 99 9.45 32.78 -35.67
CA PRO A 99 8.41 31.88 -36.20
C PRO A 99 7.23 31.84 -35.25
N ARG A 100 6.19 32.64 -35.54
CA ARG A 100 5.21 33.05 -34.53
C ARG A 100 4.22 31.93 -34.23
N LEU A 101 3.81 31.18 -35.26
CA LEU A 101 2.95 30.00 -35.09
C LEU A 101 3.72 28.90 -34.36
N ALA A 102 4.96 28.61 -34.79
CA ALA A 102 5.79 27.59 -34.14
C ALA A 102 6.07 27.94 -32.66
N THR A 103 6.25 29.23 -32.34
CA THR A 103 6.40 29.70 -30.96
C THR A 103 5.13 29.46 -30.16
N GLY A 104 3.96 29.72 -30.74
CA GLY A 104 2.69 29.41 -30.11
C GLY A 104 2.50 27.90 -29.85
N CYS A 105 2.86 27.04 -30.80
CA CYS A 105 2.88 25.59 -30.61
C CYS A 105 3.85 25.17 -29.50
N PHE A 106 5.04 25.79 -29.42
CA PHE A 106 6.04 25.48 -28.40
C PHE A 106 5.53 25.85 -27.00
N LEU A 107 4.92 27.03 -26.85
CA LEU A 107 4.34 27.48 -25.59
C LEU A 107 3.18 26.57 -25.15
N PHE A 108 2.31 26.18 -26.08
CA PHE A 108 1.21 25.26 -25.76
C PHE A 108 1.72 23.87 -25.36
N ALA A 109 2.64 23.29 -26.14
CA ALA A 109 3.23 21.98 -25.83
C ALA A 109 3.96 22.01 -24.48
N GLY A 110 4.76 23.05 -24.21
CA GLY A 110 5.43 23.22 -22.93
C GLY A 110 4.45 23.36 -21.76
N ALA A 111 3.38 24.15 -21.93
CA ALA A 111 2.35 24.27 -20.90
C ALA A 111 1.63 22.94 -20.63
N LEU A 112 1.22 22.22 -21.68
CA LEU A 112 0.54 20.92 -21.55
C LEU A 112 1.45 19.89 -20.87
N VAL A 113 2.70 19.77 -21.30
CA VAL A 113 3.67 18.84 -20.69
C VAL A 113 3.93 19.22 -19.24
N SER A 114 4.07 20.51 -18.93
CA SER A 114 4.27 20.96 -17.54
C SER A 114 3.08 20.61 -16.66
N VAL A 115 1.85 20.77 -17.16
CA VAL A 115 0.64 20.39 -16.42
C VAL A 115 0.57 18.87 -16.24
N ALA A 116 0.90 18.09 -17.27
CA ALA A 116 0.91 16.63 -17.18
C ALA A 116 1.96 16.10 -16.18
N LEU A 117 3.14 16.71 -16.13
CA LEU A 117 4.18 16.37 -15.15
C LEU A 117 3.78 16.76 -13.72
N GLN A 118 3.16 17.95 -13.54
CA GLN A 118 2.62 18.35 -12.23
C GLN A 118 1.49 17.43 -11.76
N TYR A 119 0.62 16.98 -12.67
CA TYR A 119 -0.40 15.98 -12.37
C TYR A 119 0.21 14.60 -12.05
N SER A 120 1.43 14.34 -12.53
CA SER A 120 2.25 13.19 -12.15
C SER A 120 3.07 13.45 -10.88
N GLU A 121 2.72 14.49 -10.12
CA GLU A 121 3.31 14.89 -8.84
C GLU A 121 4.80 15.28 -8.90
N TRP A 122 5.27 15.80 -10.03
CA TRP A 122 6.60 16.41 -10.11
C TRP A 122 6.63 17.80 -9.49
N ASP A 123 7.74 18.16 -8.83
CA ASP A 123 8.03 19.55 -8.45
C ASP A 123 7.85 20.49 -9.66
N TRP A 124 7.26 21.66 -9.42
CA TRP A 124 6.89 22.58 -10.50
C TRP A 124 8.09 23.10 -11.29
N ARG A 125 9.28 23.23 -10.67
CA ARG A 125 10.50 23.70 -11.36
C ARG A 125 11.03 22.62 -12.27
N LEU A 126 11.07 21.38 -11.78
CA LEU A 126 11.46 20.23 -12.60
C LEU A 126 10.46 19.98 -13.73
N SER A 127 9.17 20.18 -13.47
CA SER A 127 8.12 20.11 -14.50
C SER A 127 8.36 21.11 -15.63
N LEU A 128 8.75 22.35 -15.32
CA LEU A 128 9.08 23.36 -16.33
C LEU A 128 10.33 22.99 -17.14
N VAL A 129 11.38 22.46 -16.47
CA VAL A 129 12.60 22.02 -17.15
C VAL A 129 12.32 20.82 -18.05
N GLY A 130 11.63 19.80 -17.53
CA GLY A 130 11.22 18.61 -18.29
C GLY A 130 10.33 18.97 -19.48
N ALA A 131 9.38 19.89 -19.29
CA ALA A 131 8.54 20.41 -20.35
C ALA A 131 9.33 21.14 -21.45
N ALA A 132 10.28 21.98 -21.07
CA ALA A 132 11.15 22.66 -22.02
C ALA A 132 12.00 21.66 -22.81
N LEU A 133 12.58 20.65 -22.13
CA LEU A 133 13.39 19.61 -22.77
C LEU A 133 12.57 18.78 -23.76
N LEU A 134 11.38 18.30 -23.37
CA LEU A 134 10.49 17.52 -24.25
C LEU A 134 9.98 18.34 -25.43
N ALA A 135 9.61 19.61 -25.22
CA ALA A 135 9.19 20.50 -26.29
C ALA A 135 10.35 20.78 -27.27
N LEU A 136 11.57 21.04 -26.77
CA LEU A 136 12.76 21.23 -27.61
C LEU A 136 13.10 19.97 -28.39
N ALA A 137 13.02 18.80 -27.76
CA ALA A 137 13.25 17.51 -28.41
C ALA A 137 12.23 17.26 -29.53
N GLY A 138 10.94 17.49 -29.27
CA GLY A 138 9.88 17.37 -30.27
C GLY A 138 10.06 18.33 -31.44
N ALA A 139 10.34 19.60 -31.16
CA ALA A 139 10.62 20.61 -32.18
C ALA A 139 11.87 20.24 -33.01
N GLY A 140 12.94 19.77 -32.36
CA GLY A 140 14.18 19.32 -32.99
C GLY A 140 13.98 18.11 -33.90
N ALA A 141 13.29 17.07 -33.42
CA ALA A 141 12.95 15.88 -34.19
C ALA A 141 12.09 16.22 -35.42
N GLY A 142 11.12 17.11 -35.24
CA GLY A 142 10.33 17.68 -36.34
C GLY A 142 11.22 18.38 -37.36
N ALA A 143 12.04 19.34 -36.93
CA ALA A 143 12.95 20.09 -37.81
C ALA A 143 13.93 19.18 -38.56
N LEU A 144 14.51 18.16 -37.89
CA LEU A 144 15.39 17.16 -38.50
C LEU A 144 14.67 16.34 -39.58
N THR A 145 13.43 15.93 -39.31
CA THR A 145 12.57 15.24 -40.28
C THR A 145 12.30 16.13 -41.50
N GLY A 146 11.98 17.41 -41.27
CA GLY A 146 11.79 18.39 -42.32
C GLY A 146 13.04 18.64 -43.17
N TRP A 147 14.20 18.69 -42.53
CA TRP A 147 15.50 18.81 -43.19
C TRP A 147 15.82 17.59 -44.06
N ALA A 148 15.61 16.38 -43.52
CA ALA A 148 15.85 15.14 -44.24
C ALA A 148 14.92 15.00 -45.47
N ALA A 149 13.63 15.34 -45.30
CA ALA A 149 12.65 15.37 -46.38
C ALA A 149 13.04 16.39 -47.48
N ALA A 150 13.49 17.59 -47.09
CA ALA A 150 13.93 18.62 -48.03
C ALA A 150 15.18 18.21 -48.83
N ARG A 151 16.05 17.37 -48.25
CA ARG A 151 17.24 16.83 -48.91
C ARG A 151 16.98 15.54 -49.72
N LYS A 152 15.72 15.09 -49.81
CA LYS A 152 15.33 13.81 -50.44
C LYS A 152 16.14 12.62 -49.91
N ILE A 153 16.58 12.69 -48.66
CA ILE A 153 17.24 11.56 -47.99
C ILE A 153 16.22 10.43 -47.95
N ARG A 154 16.56 9.28 -48.53
CA ARG A 154 15.63 8.15 -48.63
C ARG A 154 15.12 7.79 -47.23
N TRP A 155 13.82 7.53 -47.07
CA TRP A 155 13.21 7.29 -45.75
C TRP A 155 13.99 6.27 -44.91
N ARG A 156 14.56 5.24 -45.56
CA ARG A 156 15.44 4.22 -44.94
C ARG A 156 16.64 4.80 -44.20
N GLN A 157 17.25 5.89 -44.69
CA GLN A 157 18.39 6.55 -44.05
C GLN A 157 17.97 7.48 -42.91
N ALA A 158 16.81 8.14 -43.03
CA ALA A 158 16.22 8.93 -41.94
C ALA A 158 15.73 8.02 -40.79
N SER A 159 15.17 6.85 -41.12
CA SER A 159 14.85 5.78 -40.17
C SER A 159 16.11 5.25 -39.47
N ILE A 160 17.25 5.13 -40.17
CA ILE A 160 18.53 4.72 -39.57
C ILE A 160 19.06 5.78 -38.60
N VAL A 161 18.93 7.07 -38.89
CA VAL A 161 19.35 8.14 -37.95
C VAL A 161 18.41 8.22 -36.75
N LEU A 162 17.09 8.11 -36.95
CA LEU A 162 16.13 8.07 -35.85
C LEU A 162 16.33 6.81 -34.99
N LEU A 163 16.52 5.65 -35.62
CA LEU A 163 16.86 4.39 -34.96
C LEU A 163 18.23 4.51 -34.26
N ALA A 164 19.22 5.19 -34.84
CA ALA A 164 20.51 5.44 -34.19
C ALA A 164 20.38 6.40 -33.00
N CYS A 165 19.50 7.40 -33.03
CA CYS A 165 19.20 8.26 -31.89
C CYS A 165 18.43 7.52 -30.80
N ILE A 166 17.47 6.67 -31.17
CA ILE A 166 16.74 5.79 -30.25
C ILE A 166 17.70 4.76 -29.65
N LEU A 167 18.56 4.15 -30.45
CA LEU A 167 19.60 3.22 -30.02
C LEU A 167 20.69 3.92 -29.22
N LEU A 168 21.01 5.18 -29.49
CA LEU A 168 21.95 5.97 -28.68
C LEU A 168 21.31 6.38 -27.36
N ALA A 169 20.02 6.72 -27.32
CA ALA A 169 19.29 6.96 -26.09
C ALA A 169 19.12 5.66 -25.27
N ALA A 170 18.85 4.54 -25.94
CA ALA A 170 18.81 3.21 -25.35
C ALA A 170 20.21 2.73 -24.92
N ALA A 171 21.26 3.08 -25.65
CA ALA A 171 22.65 2.79 -25.29
C ALA A 171 23.14 3.70 -24.17
N ILE A 172 22.71 4.96 -24.09
CA ILE A 172 22.95 5.85 -22.95
C ILE A 172 22.26 5.27 -21.71
N ARG A 173 21.03 4.77 -21.85
CA ARG A 173 20.31 4.02 -20.81
C ARG A 173 21.01 2.72 -20.44
N TYR A 174 21.53 1.98 -21.42
CA TYR A 174 22.29 0.75 -21.19
C TYR A 174 23.63 1.07 -20.51
N THR A 175 24.32 2.14 -20.90
CA THR A 175 25.58 2.57 -20.26
C THR A 175 25.36 3.21 -18.89
N SER A 176 24.19 3.80 -18.59
CA SER A 176 23.85 4.23 -17.24
C SER A 176 23.36 3.05 -16.37
N ALA A 177 22.81 2.00 -16.97
CA ALA A 177 22.49 0.74 -16.31
C ALA A 177 23.72 -0.21 -16.17
N VAL A 178 24.77 0.00 -16.98
CA VAL A 178 25.98 -0.85 -17.04
C VAL A 178 27.24 -0.11 -16.58
N TRP A 179 27.17 1.20 -16.27
CA TRP A 179 28.21 1.87 -15.50
C TRP A 179 27.98 1.50 -14.03
N PRO A 180 28.86 0.71 -13.41
CA PRO A 180 28.70 0.29 -12.03
C PRO A 180 29.09 1.45 -11.12
N GLY A 181 28.24 2.48 -11.06
CA GLY A 181 28.15 3.27 -9.84
C GLY A 181 27.55 2.34 -8.81
N LYS A 182 28.42 1.73 -7.99
CA LYS A 182 28.10 0.89 -6.82
C LYS A 182 26.63 0.43 -6.78
N VAL A 183 26.35 -0.74 -7.34
CA VAL A 183 25.29 -1.59 -6.79
C VAL A 183 25.83 -2.00 -5.41
N SER A 184 25.56 -1.17 -4.41
CA SER A 184 25.89 -1.45 -3.02
C SER A 184 24.60 -1.81 -2.31
N GLY A 185 24.45 -3.07 -1.89
CA GLY A 185 23.47 -3.43 -0.88
C GLY A 185 22.87 -4.83 -1.02
N ASP A 186 22.09 -5.08 -2.08
CA ASP A 186 21.06 -6.11 -1.97
C ASP A 186 21.57 -7.56 -2.17
N ASP A 187 22.35 -7.86 -3.22
CA ASP A 187 22.80 -9.26 -3.47
C ASP A 187 23.66 -9.85 -2.32
N ASP A 188 24.54 -9.05 -1.72
CA ASP A 188 25.38 -9.49 -0.59
C ASP A 188 24.59 -9.55 0.73
N SER A 189 23.54 -8.75 0.90
CA SER A 189 22.75 -8.73 2.14
C SER A 189 21.66 -9.80 2.17
N ASP A 190 21.03 -10.10 1.03
CA ASP A 190 20.06 -11.20 0.91
C ASP A 190 20.75 -12.55 1.08
N THR A 191 21.95 -12.73 0.52
CA THR A 191 22.74 -13.94 0.72
C THR A 191 23.19 -14.14 2.17
N VAL A 192 23.53 -13.05 2.88
CA VAL A 192 23.88 -13.10 4.32
C VAL A 192 22.67 -13.45 5.18
N GLU A 193 21.49 -12.89 4.91
CA GLU A 193 20.25 -13.22 5.63
C GLU A 193 19.84 -14.68 5.40
N VAL A 194 19.88 -15.16 4.16
CA VAL A 194 19.59 -16.57 3.82
C VAL A 194 20.55 -17.52 4.53
N MET A 195 21.85 -17.20 4.59
CA MET A 195 22.83 -17.99 5.33
C MET A 195 22.60 -17.97 6.85
N ALA A 196 22.19 -16.82 7.39
CA ALA A 196 21.89 -16.67 8.81
C ALA A 196 20.60 -17.44 9.20
N LEU A 197 19.56 -17.35 8.38
CA LEU A 197 18.32 -18.13 8.52
C LEU A 197 18.58 -19.63 8.41
N ALA A 198 19.45 -20.06 7.50
CA ALA A 198 19.84 -21.46 7.36
C ALA A 198 20.62 -22.01 8.58
N SER A 199 21.28 -21.12 9.34
CA SER A 199 22.05 -21.46 10.54
C SER A 199 21.21 -21.44 11.82
N ALA A 200 20.03 -20.81 11.79
CA ALA A 200 19.10 -20.78 12.90
C ALA A 200 18.43 -22.15 13.12
N LYS A 201 17.90 -22.37 14.32
CA LYS A 201 17.13 -23.58 14.65
C LYS A 201 15.96 -23.73 13.68
N LYS A 202 15.77 -24.96 13.20
CA LYS A 202 14.69 -25.29 12.29
C LYS A 202 13.35 -25.12 12.99
N VAL A 203 12.44 -24.40 12.34
CA VAL A 203 11.05 -24.30 12.74
C VAL A 203 10.28 -25.43 12.06
N GLU A 204 9.41 -26.08 12.82
CA GLU A 204 8.51 -27.08 12.25
C GLU A 204 7.57 -26.42 11.23
N PRO A 205 7.48 -26.95 9.99
CA PRO A 205 6.60 -26.39 8.97
C PRO A 205 5.12 -26.54 9.36
N LEU A 206 4.26 -25.80 8.66
CA LEU A 206 2.82 -26.03 8.74
C LEU A 206 2.47 -27.47 8.33
N ALA A 207 1.56 -28.08 9.09
CA ALA A 207 1.10 -29.45 8.84
C ALA A 207 0.31 -29.58 7.53
N ALA A 208 -0.35 -28.51 7.10
CA ALA A 208 -1.10 -28.43 5.85
C ALA A 208 -0.89 -27.07 5.20
N ASP A 209 -0.79 -27.05 3.87
CA ASP A 209 -0.73 -25.82 3.08
C ASP A 209 -2.13 -25.18 3.03
N PRO A 210 -2.33 -24.03 3.70
CA PRO A 210 -3.63 -23.38 3.78
C PRO A 210 -4.01 -22.70 2.44
N SER A 211 -3.05 -22.50 1.53
CA SER A 211 -3.28 -21.92 0.20
C SER A 211 -3.87 -22.90 -0.82
N GLN A 212 -3.93 -24.19 -0.49
CA GLN A 212 -4.60 -25.19 -1.33
C GLN A 212 -6.12 -25.15 -1.15
N PRO A 213 -6.89 -25.42 -2.23
CA PRO A 213 -8.32 -25.60 -2.13
C PRO A 213 -8.71 -26.64 -1.06
N GLY A 214 -9.82 -26.38 -0.37
CA GLY A 214 -10.38 -27.31 0.60
C GLY A 214 -11.21 -28.41 -0.05
N THR A 215 -12.06 -29.05 0.75
CA THR A 215 -12.85 -30.23 0.34
C THR A 215 -14.26 -29.88 -0.11
N TYR A 216 -14.74 -28.66 0.15
CA TYR A 216 -16.08 -28.24 -0.25
C TYR A 216 -16.09 -27.91 -1.74
N SER A 217 -17.14 -28.38 -2.43
CA SER A 217 -17.57 -27.71 -3.66
C SER A 217 -18.22 -26.37 -3.29
N TYR A 218 -18.24 -25.42 -4.22
CA TYR A 218 -18.85 -24.13 -3.98
C TYR A 218 -19.62 -23.67 -5.21
N ARG A 219 -20.57 -22.76 -4.98
CA ARG A 219 -21.29 -22.04 -6.02
C ARG A 219 -20.92 -20.56 -6.02
N TYR A 220 -20.90 -19.98 -7.20
CA TYR A 220 -20.72 -18.54 -7.40
C TYR A 220 -22.04 -17.91 -7.83
N PHE A 221 -22.38 -16.76 -7.25
CA PHE A 221 -23.52 -15.94 -7.65
C PHE A 221 -23.37 -14.50 -7.16
N THR A 222 -24.25 -13.62 -7.61
CA THR A 222 -24.31 -12.22 -7.17
C THR A 222 -25.65 -11.88 -6.54
N TYR A 223 -25.62 -10.94 -5.60
CA TYR A 223 -26.78 -10.16 -5.22
C TYR A 223 -26.54 -8.69 -5.53
N GLY A 224 -27.59 -7.95 -5.86
CA GLY A 224 -27.45 -6.56 -6.27
C GLY A 224 -28.76 -5.89 -6.69
N SER A 225 -28.66 -4.67 -7.23
CA SER A 225 -29.82 -3.84 -7.54
C SER A 225 -30.73 -4.40 -8.64
N GLY A 226 -30.17 -5.14 -9.60
CA GLY A 226 -30.89 -5.64 -10.78
C GLY A 226 -30.95 -4.64 -11.95
N ASP A 227 -30.52 -3.39 -11.72
CA ASP A 227 -30.61 -2.30 -12.69
C ASP A 227 -29.24 -1.60 -12.93
N ASP A 228 -28.11 -2.25 -12.60
CA ASP A 228 -26.77 -1.69 -12.84
C ASP A 228 -26.48 -1.51 -14.35
N GLU A 229 -26.33 -0.26 -14.79
CA GLU A 229 -26.12 0.08 -16.22
C GLU A 229 -24.73 -0.32 -16.75
N ARG A 230 -23.77 -0.62 -15.86
CA ARG A 230 -22.36 -0.83 -16.23
C ARG A 230 -21.95 -2.30 -16.18
N ARG A 231 -22.62 -3.11 -15.35
CA ARG A 231 -22.22 -4.47 -15.01
C ARG A 231 -23.45 -5.38 -14.99
N SER A 232 -23.53 -6.31 -15.94
CA SER A 232 -24.65 -7.26 -16.02
C SER A 232 -24.74 -8.14 -14.76
N ASP A 233 -23.61 -8.45 -14.12
CA ASP A 233 -23.52 -9.19 -12.85
C ASP A 233 -24.36 -8.61 -11.70
N PHE A 234 -24.58 -7.29 -11.69
CA PHE A 234 -25.46 -6.60 -10.72
C PHE A 234 -26.72 -6.03 -11.38
N GLY A 235 -26.88 -6.28 -12.69
CA GLY A 235 -28.02 -5.91 -13.51
C GLY A 235 -28.82 -7.15 -13.89
N GLU A 236 -28.90 -7.44 -15.19
CA GLU A 236 -29.75 -8.52 -15.73
C GLU A 236 -29.37 -9.94 -15.31
N ASP A 237 -28.11 -10.19 -14.92
CA ASP A 237 -27.60 -11.53 -14.55
C ASP A 237 -27.68 -11.81 -13.04
N VAL A 238 -28.18 -10.86 -12.24
CA VAL A 238 -28.18 -10.99 -10.78
C VAL A 238 -29.08 -12.13 -10.30
N LEU A 239 -28.57 -12.96 -9.39
CA LEU A 239 -29.37 -14.08 -8.84
C LEU A 239 -30.37 -13.60 -7.79
N MET A 240 -29.97 -12.61 -6.99
CA MET A 240 -30.78 -12.09 -5.88
C MET A 240 -30.86 -10.58 -5.89
N LEU A 241 -32.06 -10.04 -5.73
CA LEU A 241 -32.27 -8.60 -5.62
C LEU A 241 -32.01 -8.13 -4.18
N SER A 242 -31.17 -7.11 -4.03
CA SER A 242 -30.93 -6.41 -2.76
C SER A 242 -31.66 -5.07 -2.73
N ASP A 243 -32.05 -4.62 -1.54
CA ASP A 243 -32.61 -3.28 -1.38
C ASP A 243 -31.50 -2.22 -1.49
N SER A 244 -31.84 -1.04 -2.02
CA SER A 244 -30.97 0.14 -1.97
C SER A 244 -31.01 0.80 -0.59
N VAL A 245 -29.97 1.53 -0.23
CA VAL A 245 -29.87 2.24 1.07
C VAL A 245 -29.61 3.74 0.90
N ASP A 246 -30.24 4.55 1.75
CA ASP A 246 -30.00 6.00 1.80
C ASP A 246 -28.71 6.31 2.57
N GLY A 247 -27.63 6.53 1.83
CA GLY A 247 -26.32 6.89 2.36
C GLY A 247 -26.10 8.38 2.59
N SER A 248 -27.08 9.24 2.29
CA SER A 248 -26.94 10.69 2.43
C SER A 248 -26.58 11.19 3.85
N PRO A 249 -26.89 10.48 4.95
CA PRO A 249 -26.37 10.84 6.29
C PRO A 249 -24.85 10.68 6.44
N TYR A 250 -24.26 9.70 5.75
CA TYR A 250 -22.84 9.34 5.86
C TYR A 250 -21.98 9.79 4.68
N LEU A 251 -22.61 10.32 3.63
CA LEU A 251 -21.93 10.67 2.39
C LEU A 251 -22.29 12.09 1.94
N LYS A 252 -21.28 12.91 1.67
CA LYS A 252 -21.47 14.30 1.20
C LYS A 252 -20.68 14.54 -0.08
N GLY A 253 -21.01 15.62 -0.79
CA GLY A 253 -20.24 16.02 -1.98
C GLY A 253 -20.43 15.11 -3.20
N TRP A 254 -21.54 14.36 -3.27
CA TRP A 254 -21.91 13.58 -4.45
C TRP A 254 -22.15 14.53 -5.65
N ARG A 255 -21.38 14.36 -6.73
CA ARG A 255 -21.48 15.22 -7.92
C ARG A 255 -22.38 14.60 -8.98
N TRP A 256 -23.07 15.43 -9.75
CA TRP A 256 -24.01 14.98 -10.80
C TRP A 256 -23.37 14.08 -11.87
N LEU A 257 -22.08 14.27 -12.19
CA LEU A 257 -21.36 13.40 -13.12
C LEU A 257 -21.24 11.96 -12.61
N ARG A 258 -21.17 11.78 -11.28
CA ARG A 258 -21.16 10.46 -10.65
C ARG A 258 -22.54 9.80 -10.80
N THR A 259 -23.63 10.55 -10.60
CA THR A 259 -24.99 10.06 -10.87
C THR A 259 -25.17 9.70 -12.35
N LEU A 260 -24.68 10.53 -13.26
CA LEU A 260 -24.73 10.23 -14.69
C LEU A 260 -23.96 8.94 -15.05
N PHE A 261 -22.85 8.68 -14.35
CA PHE A 261 -22.08 7.47 -14.57
C PHE A 261 -22.79 6.24 -14.02
N TRP A 262 -23.29 6.29 -12.79
CA TRP A 262 -23.82 5.12 -12.07
C TRP A 262 -25.31 4.86 -12.27
N GLY A 263 -26.10 5.85 -12.66
CA GLY A 263 -27.56 5.75 -12.73
C GLY A 263 -28.29 6.04 -11.41
N PHE A 264 -27.57 6.14 -10.28
CA PHE A 264 -28.13 6.42 -8.95
C PHE A 264 -27.37 7.54 -8.21
N ASP A 265 -27.94 8.04 -7.11
CA ASP A 265 -27.29 9.02 -6.24
C ASP A 265 -27.11 8.51 -4.79
N ALA A 266 -26.59 9.38 -3.90
CA ALA A 266 -26.28 9.02 -2.52
C ALA A 266 -27.49 8.53 -1.69
N LYS A 267 -28.73 8.68 -2.16
CA LYS A 267 -29.95 8.22 -1.47
C LYS A 267 -30.35 6.80 -1.83
N GLU A 268 -29.80 6.25 -2.90
CA GLU A 268 -30.18 4.94 -3.45
C GLU A 268 -28.90 4.15 -3.73
N LEU A 269 -27.99 4.08 -2.74
CA LEU A 269 -26.76 3.32 -2.89
C LEU A 269 -27.09 1.82 -2.98
N PRO A 270 -26.58 1.10 -4.00
CA PRO A 270 -26.85 -0.32 -4.15
C PRO A 270 -26.06 -1.14 -3.12
N VAL A 271 -26.65 -2.24 -2.65
CA VAL A 271 -26.01 -3.21 -1.76
C VAL A 271 -25.59 -4.42 -2.61
N ASN A 272 -24.58 -4.22 -3.45
CA ASN A 272 -24.10 -5.21 -4.43
C ASN A 272 -22.98 -6.10 -3.86
N GLY A 273 -23.01 -7.41 -4.14
CA GLY A 273 -21.95 -8.32 -3.70
C GLY A 273 -21.80 -9.58 -4.56
N ARG A 274 -20.55 -10.00 -4.74
CA ARG A 274 -20.15 -11.25 -5.40
C ARG A 274 -19.89 -12.33 -4.36
N VAL A 275 -20.54 -13.47 -4.49
CA VAL A 275 -20.58 -14.50 -3.46
C VAL A 275 -19.96 -15.80 -3.97
N TRP A 276 -19.01 -16.32 -3.21
CA TRP A 276 -18.55 -17.70 -3.31
C TRP A 276 -19.01 -18.43 -2.05
N MET A 277 -19.93 -19.37 -2.21
CA MET A 277 -20.61 -20.03 -1.10
C MET A 277 -20.35 -21.55 -1.12
N PRO A 278 -19.90 -22.15 -0.02
CA PRO A 278 -19.75 -23.60 0.09
C PRO A 278 -21.09 -24.32 -0.13
N GLU A 279 -21.04 -25.47 -0.80
CA GLU A 279 -22.16 -26.40 -0.87
C GLU A 279 -22.06 -27.43 0.25
N GLY A 280 -23.17 -27.70 0.94
CA GLY A 280 -23.22 -28.72 2.00
C GLY A 280 -24.01 -28.29 3.22
N GLU A 281 -23.83 -29.03 4.32
CA GLU A 281 -24.45 -28.72 5.61
C GLU A 281 -23.69 -27.59 6.30
N GLY A 282 -24.33 -26.42 6.42
CA GLY A 282 -23.84 -25.30 7.22
C GLY A 282 -24.25 -25.41 8.71
N PRO A 283 -24.23 -24.29 9.46
CA PRO A 283 -23.93 -22.94 9.01
C PRO A 283 -22.43 -22.68 8.85
N PHE A 284 -22.08 -21.84 7.88
CA PHE A 284 -20.71 -21.49 7.52
C PHE A 284 -20.34 -20.08 8.02
N PRO A 285 -19.09 -19.83 8.47
CA PRO A 285 -18.64 -18.48 8.79
C PRO A 285 -18.73 -17.53 7.58
N LEU A 286 -18.94 -16.24 7.85
CA LEU A 286 -19.08 -15.20 6.82
C LEU A 286 -17.83 -14.33 6.75
N VAL A 287 -17.30 -14.13 5.54
CA VAL A 287 -16.16 -13.24 5.26
C VAL A 287 -16.60 -12.18 4.26
N LEU A 288 -16.64 -10.92 4.69
CA LEU A 288 -16.87 -9.79 3.79
C LEU A 288 -15.52 -9.18 3.38
N MET A 289 -15.28 -9.02 2.09
CA MET A 289 -14.06 -8.47 1.50
C MET A 289 -14.38 -7.14 0.81
N VAL A 290 -13.73 -6.05 1.22
CA VAL A 290 -13.95 -4.71 0.65
C VAL A 290 -12.69 -4.14 0.01
N HIS A 291 -12.83 -3.59 -1.19
CA HIS A 291 -11.72 -2.94 -1.89
C HIS A 291 -11.46 -1.51 -1.37
N GLY A 292 -10.29 -0.98 -1.70
CA GLY A 292 -9.92 0.40 -1.39
C GLY A 292 -10.37 1.42 -2.43
N ASN A 293 -9.83 2.63 -2.32
CA ASN A 293 -10.04 3.66 -3.32
C ASN A 293 -9.21 3.37 -4.57
N HIS A 294 -9.87 3.31 -5.72
CA HIS A 294 -9.25 3.24 -7.04
C HIS A 294 -9.97 4.22 -7.98
N LEU A 295 -9.85 4.06 -9.31
CA LEU A 295 -10.73 4.75 -10.26
C LEU A 295 -12.11 4.10 -10.26
N MET A 296 -13.19 4.86 -10.14
CA MET A 296 -14.56 4.32 -10.11
C MET A 296 -14.97 3.67 -11.43
N GLU A 297 -14.34 4.07 -12.53
CA GLU A 297 -14.54 3.54 -13.88
C GLU A 297 -13.79 2.20 -14.10
N LYS A 298 -13.03 1.74 -13.10
CA LYS A 298 -12.32 0.45 -13.09
C LYS A 298 -12.73 -0.34 -11.85
N PHE A 299 -13.63 -1.30 -12.06
CA PHE A 299 -14.30 -2.02 -10.98
C PHE A 299 -13.32 -2.89 -10.19
N SER A 300 -13.35 -2.78 -8.87
CA SER A 300 -12.35 -3.36 -7.96
C SER A 300 -12.84 -4.60 -7.22
N ASP A 301 -14.16 -4.81 -7.19
CA ASP A 301 -14.85 -5.86 -6.44
C ASP A 301 -14.62 -7.27 -7.00
N GLU A 302 -14.34 -7.40 -8.30
CA GLU A 302 -13.99 -8.69 -8.91
C GLU A 302 -12.60 -9.19 -8.47
N GLY A 303 -11.73 -8.26 -8.04
CA GLY A 303 -10.31 -8.47 -7.86
C GLY A 303 -9.89 -9.52 -6.82
N TYR A 304 -10.82 -9.94 -5.95
CA TYR A 304 -10.60 -10.92 -4.88
C TYR A 304 -11.13 -12.32 -5.18
N GLY A 305 -11.55 -12.60 -6.42
CA GLY A 305 -12.11 -13.92 -6.77
C GLY A 305 -11.23 -15.09 -6.37
N TYR A 306 -9.90 -14.97 -6.50
CA TYR A 306 -8.96 -16.00 -6.06
C TYR A 306 -9.01 -16.32 -4.55
N LEU A 307 -9.33 -15.33 -3.71
CA LEU A 307 -9.60 -15.56 -2.28
C LEU A 307 -11.01 -16.10 -2.09
N GLY A 308 -12.00 -15.57 -2.81
CA GLY A 308 -13.38 -16.04 -2.76
C GLY A 308 -13.50 -17.54 -3.00
N GLU A 309 -12.90 -18.03 -4.10
CA GLU A 309 -12.88 -19.44 -4.47
C GLU A 309 -12.14 -20.30 -3.43
N LEU A 310 -10.96 -19.85 -2.98
CA LEU A 310 -10.18 -20.56 -1.97
C LEU A 310 -10.96 -20.70 -0.68
N LEU A 311 -11.49 -19.59 -0.15
CA LEU A 311 -12.22 -19.57 1.12
C LEU A 311 -13.52 -20.39 1.03
N ALA A 312 -14.26 -20.30 -0.07
CA ALA A 312 -15.46 -21.11 -0.26
C ALA A 312 -15.16 -22.62 -0.31
N SER A 313 -14.10 -23.02 -1.01
CA SER A 313 -13.68 -24.44 -1.00
C SER A 313 -13.26 -24.94 0.38
N ARG A 314 -12.91 -24.03 1.30
CA ARG A 314 -12.51 -24.30 2.68
C ARG A 314 -13.64 -24.14 3.69
N GLY A 315 -14.88 -23.90 3.25
CA GLY A 315 -16.04 -23.84 4.14
C GLY A 315 -16.37 -22.45 4.69
N PHE A 316 -15.91 -21.38 4.03
CA PHE A 316 -16.28 -19.99 4.36
C PHE A 316 -17.23 -19.42 3.31
N ILE A 317 -18.27 -18.70 3.70
CA ILE A 317 -19.02 -17.85 2.76
C ILE A 317 -18.17 -16.60 2.52
N ALA A 318 -17.60 -16.47 1.32
CA ALA A 318 -16.79 -15.32 0.97
C ALA A 318 -17.59 -14.38 0.07
N VAL A 319 -17.66 -13.10 0.44
CA VAL A 319 -18.41 -12.08 -0.28
C VAL A 319 -17.49 -10.91 -0.59
N SER A 320 -17.25 -10.62 -1.86
CA SER A 320 -16.63 -9.36 -2.25
C SER A 320 -17.70 -8.29 -2.45
N VAL A 321 -17.65 -7.23 -1.65
CA VAL A 321 -18.63 -6.14 -1.68
C VAL A 321 -18.24 -5.07 -2.69
N ASP A 322 -19.25 -4.52 -3.37
CA ASP A 322 -19.06 -3.45 -4.36
C ASP A 322 -19.24 -2.07 -3.71
N GLU A 323 -18.15 -1.31 -3.69
CA GLU A 323 -18.12 0.08 -3.24
C GLU A 323 -17.48 1.00 -4.30
N ASN A 324 -17.48 0.60 -5.58
CA ASN A 324 -16.82 1.37 -6.64
C ASN A 324 -17.42 2.77 -6.78
N PHE A 325 -18.68 2.95 -6.43
CA PHE A 325 -19.33 4.25 -6.41
C PHE A 325 -18.80 5.22 -5.34
N LEU A 326 -17.94 4.76 -4.42
CA LEU A 326 -17.19 5.58 -3.46
C LEU A 326 -15.74 5.89 -3.90
N ASN A 327 -15.29 5.33 -5.03
CA ASN A 327 -13.95 5.52 -5.54
C ASN A 327 -13.73 6.89 -6.20
N TYR A 328 -12.47 7.30 -6.29
CA TYR A 328 -12.03 8.50 -7.00
C TYR A 328 -12.42 8.46 -8.47
N SER A 329 -12.70 9.63 -9.03
CA SER A 329 -12.81 9.85 -10.46
C SER A 329 -12.18 11.20 -10.76
N VAL A 330 -11.45 11.28 -11.87
CA VAL A 330 -10.88 12.54 -12.36
C VAL A 330 -11.99 13.56 -12.65
N TRP A 331 -13.19 13.08 -13.00
CA TRP A 331 -14.33 13.90 -13.41
C TRP A 331 -15.22 14.31 -12.24
N SER A 332 -15.36 13.45 -11.23
CA SER A 332 -16.28 13.69 -10.11
C SER A 332 -15.66 13.73 -8.72
N ASP A 333 -14.36 13.48 -8.58
CA ASP A 333 -13.60 13.43 -7.31
C ASP A 333 -14.13 12.38 -6.32
N VAL A 334 -13.45 12.13 -5.20
CA VAL A 334 -13.97 11.25 -4.13
C VAL A 334 -15.14 11.94 -3.41
N PRO A 335 -16.26 11.25 -3.11
CA PRO A 335 -17.24 11.76 -2.17
C PRO A 335 -16.61 12.07 -0.80
N LYS A 336 -17.12 13.09 -0.10
CA LYS A 336 -16.64 13.42 1.26
C LYS A 336 -17.19 12.42 2.28
N GLU A 337 -16.39 12.15 3.30
CA GLU A 337 -16.66 11.15 4.35
C GLU A 337 -16.72 9.70 3.79
N ASP A 338 -16.09 9.43 2.64
CA ASP A 338 -16.10 8.11 2.00
C ASP A 338 -15.74 6.99 2.99
N MET A 339 -14.72 7.18 3.83
CA MET A 339 -14.30 6.14 4.79
C MET A 339 -15.42 5.70 5.75
N LYS A 340 -16.25 6.64 6.24
CA LYS A 340 -17.41 6.29 7.07
C LYS A 340 -18.47 5.57 6.27
N ALA A 341 -18.74 6.03 5.04
CA ALA A 341 -19.70 5.37 4.17
C ALA A 341 -19.28 3.93 3.81
N ARG A 342 -17.99 3.68 3.55
CA ARG A 342 -17.44 2.33 3.32
C ARG A 342 -17.67 1.40 4.51
N ALA A 343 -17.28 1.85 5.70
CA ALA A 343 -17.50 1.09 6.93
C ALA A 343 -19.00 0.83 7.19
N TRP A 344 -19.85 1.81 6.90
CA TRP A 344 -21.30 1.68 7.01
C TRP A 344 -21.89 0.69 6.00
N MET A 345 -21.42 0.70 4.75
CA MET A 345 -21.84 -0.23 3.70
C MET A 345 -21.53 -1.69 4.07
N LEU A 346 -20.34 -1.98 4.62
CA LEU A 346 -20.04 -3.31 5.17
C LEU A 346 -21.10 -3.81 6.17
N LEU A 347 -21.56 -2.93 7.06
CA LEU A 347 -22.60 -3.26 8.04
C LEU A 347 -23.99 -3.41 7.39
N LYS A 348 -24.27 -2.67 6.31
CA LYS A 348 -25.48 -2.88 5.49
C LYS A 348 -25.47 -4.23 4.80
N HIS A 349 -24.32 -4.69 4.31
CA HIS A 349 -24.18 -6.03 3.75
C HIS A 349 -24.48 -7.13 4.77
N VAL A 350 -24.02 -7.00 6.03
CA VAL A 350 -24.41 -7.94 7.10
C VAL A 350 -25.93 -7.99 7.26
N GLY A 351 -26.62 -6.84 7.27
CA GLY A 351 -28.08 -6.79 7.37
C GLY A 351 -28.82 -7.37 6.17
N GLN A 352 -28.33 -7.09 4.96
CA GLN A 352 -28.89 -7.67 3.74
C GLN A 352 -28.77 -9.20 3.74
N ILE A 353 -27.62 -9.73 4.14
CA ILE A 353 -27.39 -11.18 4.23
C ILE A 353 -28.25 -11.79 5.36
N GLN A 354 -28.46 -11.10 6.48
CA GLN A 354 -29.43 -11.53 7.51
C GLN A 354 -30.85 -11.64 6.94
N SER A 355 -31.31 -10.64 6.18
CA SER A 355 -32.61 -10.70 5.50
C SER A 355 -32.69 -11.92 4.58
N PHE A 356 -31.70 -12.09 3.70
CA PHE A 356 -31.61 -13.25 2.81
C PHE A 356 -31.55 -14.58 3.54
N SER A 357 -30.93 -14.66 4.72
CA SER A 357 -30.83 -15.90 5.50
C SER A 357 -32.17 -16.39 6.05
N THR A 358 -33.21 -15.55 6.03
CA THR A 358 -34.56 -15.88 6.50
C THR A 358 -35.54 -16.27 5.38
N GLN A 359 -35.15 -16.09 4.12
CA GLN A 359 -35.99 -16.33 2.94
C GLN A 359 -35.77 -17.77 2.44
N ALA A 360 -36.82 -18.57 2.30
CA ALA A 360 -36.69 -20.01 2.02
C ALA A 360 -36.13 -20.35 0.63
N ASP A 361 -36.27 -19.44 -0.33
CA ASP A 361 -35.77 -19.52 -1.71
C ASP A 361 -34.36 -18.95 -1.86
N SER A 362 -33.83 -18.30 -0.82
CA SER A 362 -32.49 -17.73 -0.83
C SER A 362 -31.41 -18.80 -0.69
N PRO A 363 -30.33 -18.73 -1.49
CA PRO A 363 -29.08 -19.42 -1.24
C PRO A 363 -28.58 -19.38 0.21
N PHE A 364 -28.82 -18.29 0.95
CA PHE A 364 -28.33 -18.10 2.32
C PHE A 364 -29.20 -18.74 3.40
N TYR A 365 -30.37 -19.30 3.04
CA TYR A 365 -31.37 -19.75 4.00
C TYR A 365 -30.80 -20.72 5.05
N ASN A 366 -30.75 -20.28 6.31
CA ASN A 366 -30.19 -21.04 7.44
C ASN A 366 -28.73 -21.54 7.29
N LEU A 367 -27.95 -20.97 6.37
CA LEU A 367 -26.57 -21.44 6.09
C LEU A 367 -25.47 -20.49 6.57
N VAL A 368 -25.82 -19.33 7.12
CA VAL A 368 -24.84 -18.31 7.57
C VAL A 368 -24.68 -18.36 9.09
N ASP A 369 -23.44 -18.46 9.57
CA ASP A 369 -23.11 -18.30 10.99
C ASP A 369 -22.73 -16.85 11.31
N PHE A 370 -23.72 -16.07 11.74
CA PHE A 370 -23.50 -14.67 12.12
C PHE A 370 -22.68 -14.50 13.41
N LYS A 371 -22.38 -15.56 14.16
CA LYS A 371 -21.46 -15.48 15.30
C LYS A 371 -19.99 -15.61 14.90
N ARG A 372 -19.71 -15.95 13.64
CA ARG A 372 -18.37 -16.07 13.09
C ARG A 372 -18.26 -15.22 11.82
N VAL A 373 -18.13 -13.91 12.00
CA VAL A 373 -17.93 -12.95 10.90
C VAL A 373 -16.49 -12.45 10.89
N ALA A 374 -15.89 -12.39 9.70
CA ALA A 374 -14.65 -11.67 9.45
C ALA A 374 -14.84 -10.56 8.42
N LEU A 375 -14.10 -9.47 8.62
CA LEU A 375 -14.05 -8.33 7.71
C LEU A 375 -12.63 -8.21 7.14
N LEU A 376 -12.48 -8.41 5.84
CA LEU A 376 -11.24 -8.18 5.11
C LEU A 376 -11.36 -6.88 4.32
N GLY A 377 -10.34 -6.03 4.36
CA GLY A 377 -10.32 -4.80 3.58
C GLY A 377 -8.94 -4.48 3.02
N HIS A 378 -8.92 -3.84 1.84
CA HIS A 378 -7.69 -3.39 1.18
C HIS A 378 -7.58 -1.86 1.17
N SER A 379 -6.42 -1.28 1.50
CA SER A 379 -6.21 0.19 1.45
C SER A 379 -7.23 0.89 2.34
N ARG A 380 -8.00 1.86 1.80
CA ARG A 380 -9.13 2.46 2.52
C ARG A 380 -10.13 1.43 3.05
N GLY A 381 -10.37 0.35 2.31
CA GLY A 381 -11.22 -0.76 2.74
C GLY A 381 -10.70 -1.42 4.03
N GLY A 382 -9.38 -1.49 4.24
CA GLY A 382 -8.79 -2.06 5.46
C GLY A 382 -9.08 -1.21 6.69
N GLN A 383 -9.02 0.13 6.55
CA GLN A 383 -9.47 1.04 7.60
C GLN A 383 -10.99 0.92 7.83
N ALA A 384 -11.76 0.85 6.75
CA ALA A 384 -13.22 0.68 6.82
C ALA A 384 -13.63 -0.61 7.54
N ALA A 385 -12.93 -1.73 7.31
CA ALA A 385 -13.15 -2.99 8.01
C ALA A 385 -12.92 -2.86 9.51
N ALA A 386 -11.84 -2.19 9.94
CA ALA A 386 -11.59 -1.92 11.35
C ALA A 386 -12.64 -0.97 11.97
N MET A 387 -13.11 0.03 11.21
CA MET A 387 -14.19 0.93 11.64
C MET A 387 -15.54 0.22 11.75
N ALA A 388 -15.86 -0.69 10.84
CA ALA A 388 -17.08 -1.49 10.89
C ALA A 388 -17.07 -2.46 12.08
N ALA A 389 -15.92 -3.05 12.40
CA ALA A 389 -15.72 -3.86 13.59
C ALA A 389 -15.89 -3.04 14.89
N ASP A 390 -15.36 -1.81 14.92
CA ASP A 390 -15.54 -0.85 16.02
C ASP A 390 -16.85 -0.03 15.90
N ARG A 391 -17.95 -0.72 15.55
CA ARG A 391 -19.26 -0.11 15.28
C ARG A 391 -19.71 0.86 16.38
N GLY A 392 -19.44 0.54 17.64
CA GLY A 392 -19.88 1.34 18.79
C GLY A 392 -19.30 2.77 18.79
N VAL A 393 -18.09 2.95 18.28
CA VAL A 393 -17.46 4.27 18.15
C VAL A 393 -17.97 5.02 16.93
N TRP A 394 -18.18 4.32 15.81
CA TRP A 394 -18.44 4.96 14.52
C TRP A 394 -19.93 5.15 14.20
N PHE A 395 -20.79 4.25 14.68
CA PHE A 395 -22.22 4.21 14.38
C PHE A 395 -23.08 3.89 15.64
N PRO A 396 -22.89 4.60 16.78
CA PRO A 396 -23.59 4.28 18.03
C PRO A 396 -25.12 4.44 17.96
N GLU A 397 -25.60 5.37 17.13
CA GLU A 397 -27.01 5.81 17.11
C GLU A 397 -27.74 5.39 15.81
N ASP A 398 -27.12 4.59 14.94
CA ASP A 398 -27.75 4.18 13.68
C ASP A 398 -28.60 2.92 13.84
N GLU A 399 -29.91 3.15 14.06
CA GLU A 399 -30.95 2.11 14.16
C GLU A 399 -31.23 1.40 12.82
N GLY A 400 -30.78 1.96 11.69
CA GLY A 400 -30.96 1.36 10.37
C GLY A 400 -29.95 0.24 10.05
N LEU A 401 -29.02 -0.03 10.94
CA LEU A 401 -28.04 -1.10 10.80
C LEU A 401 -28.45 -2.35 11.62
N PRO A 402 -27.81 -3.52 11.39
CA PRO A 402 -28.13 -4.74 12.13
C PRO A 402 -28.06 -4.55 13.64
N ALA A 403 -29.00 -5.17 14.35
CA ALA A 403 -29.10 -5.05 15.80
C ALA A 403 -27.81 -5.52 16.48
N ILE A 404 -27.38 -4.80 17.52
CA ILE A 404 -26.21 -5.19 18.32
C ILE A 404 -26.45 -6.60 18.88
N GLY A 405 -25.45 -7.48 18.74
CA GLY A 405 -25.53 -8.88 19.18
C GLY A 405 -26.18 -9.85 18.19
N SER A 406 -26.80 -9.35 17.11
CA SER A 406 -27.31 -10.21 16.02
C SER A 406 -26.20 -10.84 15.16
N TYR A 407 -24.99 -10.28 15.22
CA TYR A 407 -23.78 -10.80 14.61
C TYR A 407 -22.56 -10.49 15.51
N GLU A 408 -21.44 -11.16 15.26
CA GLU A 408 -20.17 -10.98 15.97
C GLU A 408 -19.01 -10.98 14.97
N VAL A 409 -18.28 -9.87 14.91
CA VAL A 409 -17.03 -9.78 14.16
C VAL A 409 -15.91 -10.31 15.03
N GLN A 410 -15.31 -11.42 14.61
CA GLN A 410 -14.26 -12.11 15.36
C GLN A 410 -12.86 -11.83 14.81
N ALA A 411 -12.78 -11.39 13.55
CA ALA A 411 -11.52 -11.18 12.86
C ALA A 411 -11.60 -10.00 11.87
N VAL A 412 -10.52 -9.22 11.82
CA VAL A 412 -10.29 -8.17 10.82
C VAL A 412 -8.98 -8.45 10.09
N ILE A 413 -9.02 -8.40 8.76
CA ILE A 413 -7.84 -8.57 7.90
C ILE A 413 -7.66 -7.31 7.07
N ALA A 414 -6.46 -6.75 7.12
CA ALA A 414 -6.12 -5.49 6.49
C ALA A 414 -4.98 -5.70 5.47
N LEU A 415 -5.32 -5.67 4.18
CA LEU A 415 -4.33 -5.67 3.10
C LEU A 415 -3.93 -4.21 2.85
N ALA A 416 -2.63 -3.90 2.91
CA ALA A 416 -2.03 -2.59 2.73
C ALA A 416 -2.95 -1.43 3.15
N PRO A 417 -3.41 -1.37 4.41
CA PRO A 417 -4.52 -0.51 4.79
C PRO A 417 -4.11 0.96 4.89
N THR A 418 -5.06 1.88 4.80
CA THR A 418 -4.87 3.19 5.41
C THR A 418 -5.07 3.09 6.94
N ASP A 419 -4.52 4.04 7.69
CA ASP A 419 -4.89 4.23 9.10
C ASP A 419 -4.78 5.71 9.48
N THR A 420 -5.83 6.46 9.14
CA THR A 420 -5.90 7.91 9.33
C THR A 420 -6.86 8.28 10.45
N THR A 421 -6.60 9.40 11.13
CA THR A 421 -7.57 9.95 12.10
C THR A 421 -8.75 10.57 11.35
N ILE A 422 -9.98 10.20 11.73
CA ILE A 422 -11.20 10.79 11.16
C ILE A 422 -11.94 11.54 12.27
N GLY A 423 -12.07 12.85 12.10
CA GLY A 423 -12.46 13.73 13.21
C GLY A 423 -11.42 13.65 14.32
N ASN A 424 -11.83 13.19 15.51
CA ASN A 424 -10.93 12.95 16.64
C ASN A 424 -10.79 11.45 16.98
N ASN A 425 -11.28 10.56 16.10
CA ASN A 425 -11.40 9.14 16.39
C ASN A 425 -10.43 8.31 15.55
N ARG A 426 -10.03 7.17 16.13
CA ARG A 426 -9.38 6.03 15.47
C ARG A 426 -10.01 4.76 16.00
N SER A 427 -10.13 3.75 15.16
CA SER A 427 -10.69 2.47 15.59
C SER A 427 -9.79 1.78 16.61
N LYS A 428 -10.42 1.13 17.57
CA LYS A 428 -9.78 0.22 18.53
C LYS A 428 -10.44 -1.14 18.42
N LEU A 429 -9.64 -2.18 18.32
CA LEU A 429 -10.15 -3.55 18.22
C LEU A 429 -9.96 -4.21 19.59
N SER A 430 -11.06 -4.47 20.29
CA SER A 430 -11.06 -5.16 21.58
C SER A 430 -11.64 -6.56 21.39
N ASP A 431 -10.87 -7.59 21.72
CA ASP A 431 -11.23 -9.02 21.59
C ASP A 431 -11.56 -9.48 20.16
N ILE A 432 -11.03 -8.75 19.17
CA ILE A 432 -11.16 -9.07 17.74
C ILE A 432 -9.76 -9.37 17.22
N SER A 433 -9.60 -10.54 16.59
CA SER A 433 -8.31 -10.92 16.01
C SER A 433 -7.97 -10.00 14.84
N TYR A 434 -6.71 -9.61 14.69
CA TYR A 434 -6.28 -8.66 13.65
C TYR A 434 -5.10 -9.17 12.84
N LEU A 435 -5.20 -9.14 11.50
CA LEU A 435 -4.08 -9.41 10.61
C LEU A 435 -3.85 -8.20 9.71
N THR A 436 -2.60 -7.79 9.54
CA THR A 436 -2.23 -6.83 8.48
C THR A 436 -1.11 -7.37 7.60
N LEU A 437 -1.24 -7.21 6.28
CA LEU A 437 -0.22 -7.55 5.28
C LEU A 437 0.09 -6.29 4.48
N GLN A 438 1.35 -5.87 4.38
CA GLN A 438 1.71 -4.72 3.54
C GLN A 438 3.10 -4.89 2.92
N GLY A 439 3.26 -4.40 1.69
CA GLY A 439 4.53 -4.42 0.98
C GLY A 439 5.40 -3.21 1.29
N ALA A 440 6.72 -3.41 1.34
CA ALA A 440 7.66 -2.31 1.52
C ALA A 440 7.81 -1.45 0.27
N LYS A 441 7.47 -1.97 -0.91
CA LYS A 441 7.49 -1.30 -2.22
C LYS A 441 6.11 -0.78 -2.63
N ASP A 442 5.23 -0.57 -1.66
CA ASP A 442 3.94 0.10 -1.84
C ASP A 442 4.16 1.60 -2.12
N THR A 443 3.79 2.05 -3.32
CA THR A 443 3.97 3.45 -3.73
C THR A 443 2.70 4.30 -3.58
N ASP A 444 1.56 3.70 -3.29
CA ASP A 444 0.34 4.42 -2.93
C ASP A 444 0.34 4.79 -1.44
N LEU A 445 0.66 3.84 -0.57
CA LEU A 445 0.79 3.97 0.88
C LEU A 445 2.20 3.58 1.33
N VAL A 446 3.10 4.55 1.30
CA VAL A 446 4.54 4.33 1.58
C VAL A 446 4.85 3.95 3.02
N ASN A 447 3.96 4.21 3.97
CA ASN A 447 4.15 3.88 5.38
C ASN A 447 3.40 2.60 5.73
N PHE A 448 3.94 1.77 6.63
CA PHE A 448 3.28 0.56 7.15
C PHE A 448 2.15 0.92 8.13
N TYR A 449 1.06 1.50 7.61
CA TYR A 449 -0.06 2.03 8.39
C TYR A 449 -0.77 0.95 9.22
N GLY A 450 -0.83 -0.29 8.73
CA GLY A 450 -1.46 -1.40 9.43
C GLY A 450 -0.85 -1.68 10.81
N ASP A 451 0.43 -1.37 11.01
CA ASP A 451 1.15 -1.52 12.28
C ASP A 451 0.59 -0.60 13.38
N ARG A 452 0.02 0.55 12.99
CA ARG A 452 -0.63 1.48 13.92
C ARG A 452 -1.93 0.90 14.49
N GLN A 453 -2.71 0.19 13.68
CA GLN A 453 -3.93 -0.49 14.12
C GLN A 453 -3.59 -1.75 14.91
N TYR A 454 -2.51 -2.47 14.55
CA TYR A 454 -1.96 -3.57 15.36
C TYR A 454 -1.68 -3.10 16.80
N GLY A 455 -1.03 -1.94 16.97
CA GLY A 455 -0.77 -1.35 18.29
C GLY A 455 -2.04 -1.00 19.09
N ARG A 456 -3.20 -0.84 18.43
CA ARG A 456 -4.49 -0.53 19.05
C ARG A 456 -5.45 -1.72 19.12
N ALA A 457 -4.95 -2.93 18.85
CA ALA A 457 -5.68 -4.17 19.11
C ALA A 457 -5.30 -4.71 20.49
N SER A 458 -6.30 -5.03 21.32
CA SER A 458 -6.13 -5.52 22.68
C SER A 458 -7.03 -6.72 22.96
N PHE A 459 -6.59 -7.57 23.88
CA PHE A 459 -7.33 -8.77 24.28
C PHE A 459 -7.46 -8.81 25.80
N ASP A 460 -8.66 -9.15 26.26
CA ASP A 460 -8.91 -9.47 27.66
C ASP A 460 -8.42 -10.89 27.98
N ALA A 461 -8.08 -11.14 29.25
CA ALA A 461 -7.63 -12.46 29.70
C ALA A 461 -8.70 -13.57 29.52
N ALA A 462 -9.96 -13.19 29.29
CA ALA A 462 -11.06 -14.10 28.96
C ALA A 462 -11.02 -14.62 27.51
N HIS A 463 -10.19 -14.01 26.65
CA HIS A 463 -10.07 -14.29 25.22
C HIS A 463 -8.64 -14.71 24.82
N PRO A 464 -8.02 -15.72 25.48
CA PRO A 464 -6.66 -16.15 25.17
C PRO A 464 -6.52 -16.72 23.75
N GLU A 465 -7.63 -17.08 23.11
CA GLU A 465 -7.68 -17.54 21.73
C GLU A 465 -7.56 -16.41 20.70
N ARG A 466 -7.80 -15.13 21.06
CA ARG A 466 -7.70 -14.02 20.12
C ARG A 466 -6.25 -13.59 19.95
N PHE A 467 -5.89 -13.18 18.74
CA PHE A 467 -4.51 -12.77 18.45
C PHE A 467 -4.42 -11.71 17.35
N LYS A 468 -3.32 -10.96 17.38
CA LYS A 468 -2.95 -10.00 16.34
C LYS A 468 -1.64 -10.41 15.69
N ALA A 469 -1.54 -10.18 14.39
CA ALA A 469 -0.37 -10.45 13.60
C ALA A 469 -0.15 -9.34 12.55
N SER A 470 1.11 -9.08 12.22
CA SER A 470 1.48 -8.24 11.08
C SER A 470 2.54 -8.92 10.23
N LEU A 471 2.52 -8.68 8.92
CA LEU A 471 3.56 -9.11 7.99
C LEU A 471 3.92 -7.94 7.07
N TYR A 472 5.16 -7.48 7.18
CA TYR A 472 5.78 -6.56 6.24
C TYR A 472 6.61 -7.35 5.23
N ILE A 473 6.31 -7.16 3.94
CA ILE A 473 6.82 -7.98 2.84
C ILE A 473 7.77 -7.11 2.02
N GLY A 474 9.04 -7.49 1.93
CA GLY A 474 10.08 -6.65 1.30
C GLY A 474 9.75 -6.23 -0.12
N ASP A 475 9.33 -7.17 -0.95
CA ASP A 475 9.19 -6.94 -2.40
C ASP A 475 7.75 -6.82 -2.91
N ALA A 476 6.76 -6.69 -2.02
CA ALA A 476 5.36 -6.49 -2.42
C ALA A 476 5.03 -5.01 -2.66
N ASN A 477 4.06 -4.75 -3.55
CA ASN A 477 3.50 -3.42 -3.80
C ASN A 477 2.04 -3.31 -3.31
N HIS A 478 1.38 -2.18 -3.55
CA HIS A 478 -0.03 -1.98 -3.18
C HIS A 478 -0.97 -2.86 -4.02
N SER A 479 -0.79 -2.83 -5.33
CA SER A 479 -1.85 -3.24 -6.28
C SER A 479 -2.05 -4.74 -6.40
N ARG A 480 -0.97 -5.53 -6.31
CA ARG A 480 -0.98 -6.94 -6.75
C ARG A 480 -1.79 -7.88 -5.86
N PHE A 481 -2.26 -7.41 -4.69
CA PHE A 481 -3.27 -8.11 -3.90
C PHE A 481 -4.63 -8.21 -4.60
N ASN A 482 -4.97 -7.25 -5.47
CA ASN A 482 -6.20 -7.19 -6.24
C ASN A 482 -5.89 -7.45 -7.72
N THR A 483 -6.62 -8.37 -8.35
CA THR A 483 -6.34 -8.78 -9.74
C THR A 483 -6.70 -7.70 -10.78
N GLU A 484 -7.55 -6.73 -10.43
CA GLU A 484 -8.03 -5.66 -11.33
C GLU A 484 -7.18 -4.38 -11.30
N TRP A 485 -6.32 -4.22 -10.29
CA TRP A 485 -5.54 -2.98 -10.11
C TRP A 485 -4.26 -2.95 -10.97
N GLY A 486 -3.85 -4.11 -11.51
CA GLY A 486 -2.70 -4.23 -12.41
C GLY A 486 -1.35 -4.20 -11.70
N ASP A 487 -0.31 -3.87 -12.45
CA ASP A 487 1.09 -3.97 -12.00
C ASP A 487 1.63 -2.72 -11.29
N TYR A 488 0.91 -1.60 -11.35
CA TYR A 488 1.40 -0.29 -10.92
C TYR A 488 0.41 0.35 -9.96
N ASP A 489 0.91 0.89 -8.85
CA ASP A 489 0.08 1.52 -7.80
C ASP A 489 -0.46 2.89 -8.22
N ASN A 490 0.22 3.55 -9.16
CA ASN A 490 -0.15 4.88 -9.63
C ASN A 490 -0.75 4.82 -11.04
N ALA A 491 -1.75 5.65 -11.30
CA ALA A 491 -2.29 5.80 -12.65
C ALA A 491 -1.26 6.44 -13.61
N ILE A 492 -1.39 6.16 -14.90
CA ILE A 492 -0.64 6.87 -15.95
C ILE A 492 -1.09 8.35 -15.94
N PRO A 493 -0.18 9.32 -16.06
CA PRO A 493 1.24 9.18 -16.39
C PRO A 493 2.19 9.05 -15.19
N ALA A 494 1.71 9.13 -13.94
CA ALA A 494 2.55 9.08 -12.76
C ALA A 494 3.37 7.78 -12.65
N SER A 495 2.78 6.62 -12.98
CA SER A 495 3.48 5.33 -12.99
C SER A 495 4.63 5.20 -13.99
N LEU A 496 4.78 6.13 -14.94
CA LEU A 496 5.97 6.15 -15.81
C LEU A 496 7.25 6.52 -15.05
N PHE A 497 7.11 7.16 -13.89
CA PHE A 497 8.21 7.71 -13.10
C PHE A 497 8.39 7.01 -11.75
N ILE A 498 7.32 6.41 -11.24
CA ILE A 498 7.26 5.72 -9.95
C ILE A 498 7.20 4.22 -10.25
N ARG A 499 8.34 3.54 -10.07
CA ARG A 499 8.43 2.09 -10.17
C ARG A 499 9.63 1.58 -9.37
N PRO A 500 9.38 0.88 -8.26
CA PRO A 500 10.46 0.22 -7.54
C PRO A 500 10.98 -0.97 -8.34
N GLU A 501 12.30 -1.20 -8.28
CA GLU A 501 12.91 -2.39 -8.85
C GLU A 501 12.59 -3.63 -8.00
N GLY A 502 12.64 -4.82 -8.60
CA GLY A 502 12.50 -6.08 -7.84
C GLY A 502 11.15 -6.32 -7.15
N VAL A 503 10.02 -5.87 -7.69
CA VAL A 503 8.68 -6.17 -7.12
C VAL A 503 8.24 -7.61 -7.47
N LEU A 504 7.79 -8.37 -6.47
CA LEU A 504 7.26 -9.75 -6.59
C LEU A 504 6.24 -9.88 -7.70
N ALA A 505 6.29 -10.96 -8.48
CA ALA A 505 5.29 -11.23 -9.49
C ALA A 505 3.88 -11.28 -8.88
N ALA A 506 2.85 -10.91 -9.66
CA ALA A 506 1.50 -10.75 -9.13
C ALA A 506 0.93 -12.05 -8.53
N ASN A 507 1.29 -13.22 -9.07
CA ASN A 507 0.94 -14.53 -8.53
C ASN A 507 1.68 -14.86 -7.22
N GLU A 508 2.92 -14.41 -7.05
CA GLU A 508 3.72 -14.61 -5.84
C GLU A 508 3.18 -13.77 -4.67
N GLN A 509 2.86 -12.49 -4.91
CA GLN A 509 2.24 -11.66 -3.88
C GLN A 509 0.84 -12.18 -3.48
N ARG A 510 0.04 -12.65 -4.45
CA ARG A 510 -1.24 -13.33 -4.14
C ARG A 510 -1.05 -14.68 -3.46
N GLN A 511 0.09 -15.36 -3.65
CA GLN A 511 0.41 -16.57 -2.90
C GLN A 511 0.57 -16.26 -1.41
N ILE A 512 1.26 -15.17 -1.06
CA ILE A 512 1.36 -14.69 0.32
C ILE A 512 -0.04 -14.41 0.89
N ALA A 513 -0.89 -13.70 0.13
CA ALA A 513 -2.26 -13.41 0.54
C ALA A 513 -3.07 -14.69 0.79
N LYS A 514 -3.04 -15.66 -0.14
CA LYS A 514 -3.71 -16.95 0.03
C LYS A 514 -3.25 -17.66 1.30
N VAL A 515 -1.94 -17.78 1.54
CA VAL A 515 -1.38 -18.47 2.72
C VAL A 515 -1.84 -17.79 4.02
N TYR A 516 -1.61 -16.48 4.14
CA TYR A 516 -1.88 -15.77 5.40
C TYR A 516 -3.37 -15.57 5.68
N VAL A 517 -4.17 -15.20 4.66
CA VAL A 517 -5.62 -14.96 4.83
C VAL A 517 -6.34 -16.25 5.23
N SER A 518 -6.08 -17.35 4.51
CA SER A 518 -6.73 -18.63 4.82
C SER A 518 -6.28 -19.19 6.16
N ALA A 519 -4.98 -19.22 6.47
CA ALA A 519 -4.47 -19.68 7.76
C ALA A 519 -5.06 -18.89 8.93
N PHE A 520 -5.23 -17.58 8.76
CA PHE A 520 -5.77 -16.71 9.79
C PHE A 520 -7.25 -16.99 10.06
N LEU A 521 -8.05 -17.14 9.00
CA LEU A 521 -9.47 -17.45 9.11
C LEU A 521 -9.71 -18.85 9.67
N GLU A 522 -8.89 -19.83 9.28
CA GLU A 522 -8.91 -21.18 9.86
C GLU A 522 -8.61 -21.13 11.36
N ALA A 523 -7.57 -20.38 11.77
CA ALA A 523 -7.20 -20.25 13.17
C ALA A 523 -8.23 -19.50 14.02
N THR A 524 -8.94 -18.52 13.45
CA THR A 524 -9.82 -17.59 14.19
C THR A 524 -11.30 -17.99 14.16
N LEU A 525 -11.79 -18.59 13.07
CA LEU A 525 -13.21 -18.92 12.89
C LEU A 525 -13.49 -20.44 12.89
N HIS A 526 -12.54 -21.27 12.44
CA HIS A 526 -12.65 -22.73 12.55
C HIS A 526 -11.97 -23.30 13.79
N GLY A 527 -11.10 -22.52 14.44
CA GLY A 527 -10.37 -22.95 15.63
C GLY A 527 -9.18 -23.86 15.32
N GLU A 528 -8.69 -23.86 14.07
CA GLU A 528 -7.53 -24.65 13.62
C GLU A 528 -6.21 -24.08 14.17
N THR A 529 -5.99 -24.31 15.46
CA THR A 529 -4.87 -23.75 16.23
C THR A 529 -3.49 -24.10 15.66
N SER A 530 -3.33 -25.17 14.88
CA SER A 530 -2.05 -25.51 14.23
C SER A 530 -1.59 -24.43 13.25
N GLN A 531 -2.51 -23.66 12.67
CA GLN A 531 -2.19 -22.56 11.75
C GLN A 531 -1.55 -21.36 12.47
N ARG A 532 -1.69 -21.24 13.80
CA ARG A 532 -1.10 -20.14 14.59
C ARG A 532 0.41 -20.07 14.48
N ARG A 533 1.07 -21.21 14.26
CA ARG A 533 2.51 -21.30 14.14
C ARG A 533 3.06 -20.39 13.04
N LEU A 534 2.33 -20.21 11.93
CA LEU A 534 2.70 -19.29 10.85
C LEU A 534 2.86 -17.86 11.34
N PHE A 535 1.99 -17.42 12.24
CA PHE A 535 1.98 -16.05 12.73
C PHE A 535 2.98 -15.86 13.85
N GLN A 536 3.17 -16.87 14.70
CA GLN A 536 4.18 -16.88 15.75
C GLN A 536 5.60 -16.85 15.19
N ASP A 537 5.82 -17.52 14.06
CA ASP A 537 7.09 -17.55 13.34
C ASP A 537 6.82 -17.78 11.84
N TYR A 538 7.04 -16.75 11.02
CA TYR A 538 6.78 -16.81 9.57
C TYR A 538 7.57 -17.94 8.88
N ARG A 539 8.68 -18.41 9.48
CA ARG A 539 9.53 -19.45 8.91
C ARG A 539 8.84 -20.80 8.82
N ALA A 540 7.79 -21.02 9.61
CA ALA A 540 6.92 -22.19 9.48
C ALA A 540 6.21 -22.27 8.11
N GLY A 541 6.06 -21.12 7.43
CA GLY A 541 5.44 -21.01 6.11
C GLY A 541 6.41 -20.83 4.94
N LEU A 542 7.73 -20.73 5.15
CA LEU A 542 8.68 -20.35 4.08
C LEU A 542 8.63 -21.23 2.83
N ALA A 543 8.33 -22.53 2.99
CA ALA A 543 8.18 -23.44 1.84
C ALA A 543 6.99 -23.10 0.93
N LEU A 544 6.05 -22.28 1.41
CA LEU A 544 4.81 -21.88 0.72
C LEU A 544 4.86 -20.43 0.23
N LEU A 545 5.87 -19.68 0.64
CA LEU A 545 6.02 -18.25 0.41
C LEU A 545 7.09 -18.01 -0.67
N PRO A 546 6.96 -16.98 -1.50
CA PRO A 546 8.01 -16.59 -2.45
C PRO A 546 9.25 -16.10 -1.69
N ASP A 547 10.38 -16.13 -2.39
CA ASP A 547 11.65 -15.61 -1.88
C ASP A 547 11.60 -14.08 -1.81
N THR A 548 11.61 -13.55 -0.59
CA THR A 548 11.71 -12.13 -0.25
C THR A 548 11.92 -12.02 1.26
N ARG A 549 12.18 -10.81 1.75
CA ARG A 549 12.31 -10.52 3.18
C ARG A 549 10.93 -10.41 3.84
N TYR A 550 10.85 -10.94 5.07
CA TYR A 550 9.63 -10.88 5.88
C TYR A 550 9.94 -10.36 7.28
N PHE A 551 9.12 -9.44 7.76
CA PHE A 551 9.13 -8.98 9.15
C PHE A 551 7.75 -9.23 9.72
N SER A 552 7.68 -9.98 10.82
CA SER A 552 6.42 -10.38 11.43
C SER A 552 6.32 -9.97 12.89
N ARG A 553 5.16 -9.47 13.28
CA ARG A 553 4.79 -9.32 14.70
C ARG A 553 3.66 -10.28 15.06
N TYR A 554 3.65 -10.71 16.31
CA TYR A 554 2.59 -11.55 16.86
C TYR A 554 2.38 -11.29 18.35
N GLU A 555 1.12 -11.24 18.76
CA GLU A 555 0.70 -11.23 20.16
C GLU A 555 -0.68 -11.89 20.27
N ASP A 556 -0.88 -12.74 21.28
CA ASP A 556 -2.18 -13.32 21.59
C ASP A 556 -2.66 -12.94 22.99
N GLY A 557 -3.94 -13.18 23.27
CA GLY A 557 -4.56 -12.80 24.54
C GLY A 557 -4.01 -13.52 25.78
N SER A 558 -3.12 -14.50 25.61
CA SER A 558 -2.42 -15.15 26.72
C SER A 558 -1.10 -14.47 27.09
N PHE A 559 -0.61 -13.52 26.27
CA PHE A 559 0.66 -12.83 26.49
C PHE A 559 0.65 -12.03 27.80
N GLN A 560 1.64 -12.29 28.64
CA GLN A 560 1.84 -11.60 29.91
C GLN A 560 2.97 -10.59 29.75
N ALA A 561 2.59 -9.33 29.55
CA ALA A 561 3.55 -8.23 29.36
C ALA A 561 4.34 -7.95 30.64
N ILE A 562 5.67 -7.93 30.52
CA ILE A 562 6.61 -7.46 31.54
C ILE A 562 6.94 -5.98 31.30
N ALA A 563 7.22 -5.59 30.06
CA ALA A 563 7.51 -4.20 29.71
C ALA A 563 6.98 -3.81 28.32
N ARG A 564 6.28 -2.67 28.26
CA ARG A 564 5.81 -2.00 27.03
C ARG A 564 6.25 -0.54 26.91
N PHE A 565 7.13 -0.08 27.82
CA PHE A 565 7.80 1.23 27.76
C PHE A 565 6.89 2.48 27.58
N GLU A 566 5.61 2.39 27.96
CA GLU A 566 4.63 3.47 27.81
C GLU A 566 4.88 4.66 28.75
N GLY A 567 5.47 4.41 29.93
CA GLY A 567 5.76 5.42 30.94
C GLY A 567 6.94 6.34 30.58
N ASP A 568 7.12 7.43 31.33
CA ASP A 568 8.19 8.41 31.07
C ASP A 568 9.54 8.06 31.71
N SER A 569 9.54 7.18 32.71
CA SER A 569 10.76 6.76 33.41
C SER A 569 11.45 5.63 32.67
N VAL A 570 12.72 5.84 32.32
CA VAL A 570 13.56 4.84 31.61
C VAL A 570 14.07 3.70 32.50
N SER A 571 14.04 3.88 33.83
CA SER A 571 14.59 2.93 34.80
C SER A 571 13.56 2.34 35.76
N ASP A 572 12.39 2.97 35.90
CA ASP A 572 11.25 2.46 36.66
C ASP A 572 10.10 2.25 35.68
N LEU A 573 9.84 0.99 35.33
CA LEU A 573 8.83 0.61 34.34
C LEU A 573 7.46 0.38 35.00
N GLY A 574 7.33 0.65 36.31
CA GLY A 574 6.12 0.44 37.09
C GLY A 574 5.96 -0.99 37.59
N ALA A 575 4.98 -1.22 38.47
CA ALA A 575 4.64 -2.54 39.02
C ALA A 575 5.82 -3.35 39.64
N GLY A 576 6.84 -2.66 40.17
CA GLY A 576 8.03 -3.31 40.74
C GLY A 576 9.06 -3.77 39.70
N ILE A 577 8.93 -3.30 38.46
CA ILE A 577 9.80 -3.61 37.33
C ILE A 577 10.75 -2.43 37.12
N THR A 578 12.04 -2.72 37.04
CA THR A 578 13.12 -1.74 36.88
C THR A 578 13.99 -2.10 35.69
N ALA A 579 14.65 -1.11 35.11
CA ALA A 579 15.58 -1.31 34.01
C ALA A 579 16.90 -0.59 34.25
N LYS A 580 17.97 -1.16 33.69
CA LYS A 580 19.33 -0.60 33.71
C LYS A 580 20.02 -0.84 32.37
N SER A 581 20.91 0.07 32.01
CA SER A 581 21.78 -0.09 30.84
C SER A 581 23.25 0.07 31.22
N GLU A 582 24.11 -0.67 30.55
CA GLU A 582 25.58 -0.51 30.60
C GLU A 582 26.13 -0.38 29.18
N GLY A 583 27.13 0.48 28.96
CA GLY A 583 27.74 0.67 27.64
C GLY A 583 26.89 1.43 26.61
N VAL A 584 25.62 1.73 26.94
CA VAL A 584 24.71 2.52 26.11
C VAL A 584 25.01 4.02 26.29
N SER A 585 25.17 4.75 25.18
CA SER A 585 25.42 6.20 25.21
C SER A 585 24.16 7.03 25.29
N ASP A 586 23.06 6.56 24.70
CA ASP A 586 21.75 7.17 24.84
C ASP A 586 20.66 6.10 24.91
N TRP A 587 19.75 6.25 25.88
CA TRP A 587 18.59 5.40 26.01
C TRP A 587 17.37 6.21 26.44
N ARG A 588 16.23 5.97 25.80
CA ARG A 588 14.98 6.69 26.06
C ARG A 588 13.78 5.93 25.55
N HIS A 589 12.63 6.14 26.17
CA HIS A 589 11.36 5.68 25.60
C HIS A 589 10.94 6.61 24.47
N ALA A 590 10.77 6.07 23.27
CA ALA A 590 10.47 6.82 22.05
C ALA A 590 9.46 6.08 21.18
N ASP A 591 8.66 6.83 20.42
CA ASP A 591 7.77 6.25 19.42
C ASP A 591 8.58 5.64 18.28
N ALA A 592 8.15 4.49 17.80
CA ALA A 592 8.54 4.04 16.48
C ALA A 592 7.95 5.01 15.43
N VAL A 593 8.76 5.38 14.44
CA VAL A 593 8.36 6.31 13.39
C VAL A 593 8.33 5.64 12.02
N ASP A 594 7.45 6.13 11.15
CA ASP A 594 7.35 5.70 9.76
C ASP A 594 8.31 6.45 8.83
N ARG A 595 8.25 6.19 7.52
CA ARG A 595 9.10 6.84 6.51
C ARG A 595 8.93 8.36 6.47
N GLN A 596 7.84 8.89 7.02
CA GLN A 596 7.57 10.33 7.08
C GLN A 596 7.86 10.92 8.46
N GLU A 597 8.63 10.21 9.30
CA GLU A 597 9.02 10.61 10.65
C GLU A 597 7.81 10.83 11.57
N GLN A 598 6.66 10.21 11.25
CA GLN A 598 5.45 10.29 12.07
C GLN A 598 5.37 9.12 13.03
N ALA A 599 4.92 9.37 14.26
CA ALA A 599 4.72 8.34 15.27
C ALA A 599 3.69 7.29 14.82
N LYS A 600 4.06 6.01 14.95
CA LYS A 600 3.20 4.85 14.65
C LYS A 600 2.25 4.52 15.81
N GLY A 601 2.50 5.07 17.00
CA GLY A 601 1.65 4.92 18.18
C GLY A 601 2.01 3.72 19.07
N ASN A 602 3.15 3.08 18.81
CA ASN A 602 3.82 2.13 19.68
C ASN A 602 5.13 2.73 20.19
N ARG A 603 5.33 2.69 21.50
CA ARG A 603 6.48 3.27 22.18
C ARG A 603 7.39 2.15 22.67
N GLY A 604 8.66 2.20 22.29
CA GLY A 604 9.68 1.24 22.75
C GLY A 604 10.82 1.94 23.48
N VAL A 605 11.73 1.17 24.07
CA VAL A 605 13.01 1.69 24.53
C VAL A 605 14.00 1.72 23.35
N ARG A 606 14.44 2.91 22.98
CA ARG A 606 15.54 3.12 22.04
C ARG A 606 16.86 3.02 22.80
N LEU A 607 17.80 2.25 22.28
CA LEU A 607 19.14 2.03 22.82
C LEU A 607 20.16 2.33 21.74
N GLU A 608 21.12 3.22 22.01
CA GLU A 608 22.12 3.67 21.04
C GLU A 608 23.51 3.71 21.68
N TRP A 609 24.50 3.13 20.99
CA TRP A 609 25.89 3.08 21.45
C TRP A 609 26.89 3.18 20.31
N GLU A 610 28.04 3.79 20.61
CA GLU A 610 29.06 4.15 19.62
C GLU A 610 30.20 3.13 19.51
N LYS A 611 30.62 2.53 20.63
CA LYS A 611 31.76 1.61 20.69
C LYS A 611 31.63 0.61 21.82
N GLY A 612 32.15 -0.60 21.58
CA GLY A 612 32.20 -1.67 22.57
C GLY A 612 30.84 -2.34 22.76
N ASP A 613 30.80 -3.21 23.76
CA ASP A 613 29.58 -3.96 24.08
C ASP A 613 28.63 -3.10 24.92
N ALA A 614 27.33 -3.31 24.72
CA ALA A 614 26.27 -2.67 25.48
C ALA A 614 25.34 -3.72 26.09
N SER A 615 24.60 -3.36 27.13
CA SER A 615 23.56 -4.23 27.66
C SER A 615 22.37 -3.46 28.22
N TYR A 616 21.22 -4.10 28.23
CA TYR A 616 19.97 -3.60 28.79
C TYR A 616 19.33 -4.71 29.63
N GLU A 617 19.23 -4.51 30.94
CA GLU A 617 18.62 -5.42 31.90
C GLU A 617 17.24 -4.89 32.29
N ILE A 618 16.22 -5.76 32.24
CA ILE A 618 14.92 -5.56 32.87
C ILE A 618 14.83 -6.55 34.03
N ARG A 619 14.50 -6.05 35.21
CA ARG A 619 14.39 -6.84 36.44
C ARG A 619 13.09 -6.53 37.17
N TRP A 620 12.44 -7.56 37.71
CA TRP A 620 11.25 -7.43 38.53
C TRP A 620 11.43 -8.12 39.88
N ASP A 621 10.96 -7.46 40.92
CA ASP A 621 10.84 -8.06 42.26
C ASP A 621 9.38 -8.53 42.44
N GLY A 622 9.04 -9.63 41.77
CA GLY A 622 7.82 -10.44 41.92
C GLY A 622 6.50 -9.90 41.33
N VAL A 623 6.16 -10.25 40.06
CA VAL A 623 4.81 -10.35 39.40
C VAL A 623 4.95 -11.08 38.02
N PRO A 624 3.93 -11.75 37.39
CA PRO A 624 2.80 -12.55 37.87
C PRO A 624 2.89 -14.05 37.46
N SER A 625 2.17 -14.92 38.20
CA SER A 625 1.93 -16.36 37.92
C SER A 625 3.18 -17.26 37.85
N ALA A 626 3.02 -18.55 38.17
CA ALA A 626 4.10 -19.52 37.91
C ALA A 626 4.33 -19.58 36.40
N PHE A 627 5.55 -19.32 35.94
CA PHE A 627 5.94 -19.62 34.57
C PHE A 627 5.99 -21.14 34.41
N SER A 628 5.54 -21.67 33.30
CA SER A 628 5.82 -23.05 32.93
C SER A 628 7.04 -23.14 32.02
N GLU A 629 7.70 -24.28 32.12
CA GLU A 629 8.91 -24.66 31.38
C GLU A 629 8.68 -24.71 29.86
N ASP A 630 7.45 -25.00 29.43
CA ASP A 630 7.04 -25.09 28.02
C ASP A 630 6.61 -23.74 27.41
N GLY A 631 6.63 -22.66 28.20
CA GLY A 631 6.38 -21.30 27.71
C GLY A 631 7.59 -20.69 27.00
N SER A 632 7.47 -19.43 26.58
CA SER A 632 8.54 -18.70 25.90
C SER A 632 8.70 -17.29 26.45
N LEU A 633 9.93 -16.79 26.46
CA LEU A 633 10.17 -15.36 26.47
C LEU A 633 9.80 -14.82 25.08
N ALA A 634 9.02 -13.74 25.01
CA ALA A 634 8.72 -13.03 23.78
C ALA A 634 9.06 -11.54 23.89
N PHE A 635 9.55 -10.96 22.80
CA PHE A 635 9.85 -9.53 22.69
C PHE A 635 9.89 -9.10 21.22
N SER A 636 9.72 -7.81 20.98
CA SER A 636 9.81 -7.17 19.66
C SER A 636 11.10 -6.36 19.55
N LEU A 637 11.89 -6.57 18.49
CA LEU A 637 13.09 -5.77 18.20
C LEU A 637 13.01 -5.13 16.80
N ALA A 638 13.49 -3.90 16.69
CA ALA A 638 13.73 -3.22 15.42
C ALA A 638 15.18 -2.71 15.36
N ASP A 639 15.85 -2.89 14.22
CA ASP A 639 17.14 -2.26 13.93
C ASP A 639 16.91 -0.81 13.48
N LEU A 640 17.59 0.12 14.14
CA LEU A 640 17.57 1.56 13.84
C LEU A 640 18.93 2.05 13.33
N SER A 641 19.87 1.14 13.10
CA SER A 641 21.26 1.47 12.81
C SER A 641 21.40 2.02 11.39
N GLU A 642 22.07 3.17 11.24
CA GLU A 642 22.51 3.68 9.94
C GLU A 642 23.82 3.03 9.46
N SER A 643 24.37 2.11 10.25
CA SER A 643 25.66 1.44 10.00
C SER A 643 25.49 -0.05 9.75
N ASP A 644 26.21 -0.57 8.77
CA ASP A 644 26.35 -2.01 8.52
C ASP A 644 27.35 -2.69 9.48
N ALA A 645 27.68 -2.06 10.61
CA ALA A 645 28.57 -2.64 11.60
C ALA A 645 28.05 -4.01 12.07
N PRO A 646 28.93 -5.03 12.21
CA PRO A 646 28.54 -6.32 12.76
C PRO A 646 27.91 -6.15 14.15
N LEU A 647 26.76 -6.78 14.34
CA LEU A 647 26.01 -6.77 15.58
C LEU A 647 25.53 -8.19 15.88
N SER A 648 25.82 -8.66 17.09
CA SER A 648 25.27 -9.90 17.62
C SER A 648 24.61 -9.63 18.97
N ILE A 649 23.54 -10.37 19.26
CA ILE A 649 22.71 -10.19 20.46
C ILE A 649 22.66 -11.51 21.20
N ASP A 650 23.03 -11.49 22.48
CA ASP A 650 22.79 -12.58 23.41
C ASP A 650 21.64 -12.19 24.34
N VAL A 651 20.76 -13.14 24.62
CA VAL A 651 19.67 -12.99 25.59
C VAL A 651 20.01 -13.82 26.82
N GLU A 652 20.02 -13.17 27.97
CA GLU A 652 20.24 -13.81 29.27
C GLU A 652 18.99 -13.78 30.13
N LEU A 653 18.72 -14.88 30.81
CA LEU A 653 17.74 -14.94 31.89
C LEU A 653 18.44 -15.24 33.21
N THR A 654 18.04 -14.55 34.26
CA THR A 654 18.53 -14.80 35.63
C THR A 654 17.40 -15.29 36.51
N ASP A 655 17.62 -16.42 37.18
CA ASP A 655 16.64 -17.00 38.09
C ASP A 655 16.67 -16.35 39.49
N GLU A 656 15.70 -16.69 40.34
CA GLU A 656 15.64 -16.21 41.73
C GLU A 656 16.91 -16.56 42.53
N SER A 657 17.50 -17.74 42.31
CA SER A 657 18.76 -18.19 42.92
C SER A 657 20.00 -17.46 42.41
N GLY A 658 19.88 -16.73 41.28
CA GLY A 658 20.98 -16.04 40.63
C GLY A 658 21.71 -16.87 39.58
N THR A 659 21.17 -18.03 39.19
CA THR A 659 21.67 -18.80 38.05
C THR A 659 21.36 -18.06 36.77
N VAL A 660 22.33 -17.99 35.86
CA VAL A 660 22.20 -17.30 34.57
C VAL A 660 22.22 -18.31 33.44
N ALA A 661 21.23 -18.24 32.55
CA ALA A 661 21.21 -18.95 31.28
C ALA A 661 21.33 -17.93 30.14
N ARG A 662 22.27 -18.16 29.21
CA ARG A 662 22.54 -17.27 28.07
C ARG A 662 22.40 -18.02 26.76
N LEU A 663 21.70 -17.43 25.80
CA LEU A 663 21.59 -17.96 24.45
C LEU A 663 21.76 -16.85 23.40
N PRO A 664 22.46 -17.12 22.28
CA PRO A 664 22.56 -16.16 21.18
C PRO A 664 21.23 -16.07 20.42
N LEU A 665 20.73 -14.86 20.20
CA LEU A 665 19.46 -14.59 19.50
C LEU A 665 19.43 -15.26 18.12
N ALA A 666 20.55 -15.20 17.40
CA ALA A 666 20.71 -15.77 16.06
C ALA A 666 20.53 -17.30 16.01
N SER A 667 20.63 -18.02 17.15
CA SER A 667 20.25 -19.44 17.18
C SER A 667 18.75 -19.66 17.00
N PHE A 668 17.93 -18.67 17.35
CA PHE A 668 16.48 -18.72 17.15
C PHE A 668 16.11 -18.09 15.84
N MET A 669 16.46 -16.82 15.65
CA MET A 669 16.22 -16.05 14.43
C MET A 669 17.25 -14.92 14.39
N PRO A 670 17.92 -14.65 13.25
CA PRO A 670 18.86 -13.54 13.17
C PRO A 670 18.14 -12.20 13.37
N LEU A 671 18.89 -11.18 13.79
CA LEU A 671 18.37 -9.80 13.80
C LEU A 671 17.95 -9.43 12.37
N ALA A 672 16.71 -9.00 12.21
CA ALA A 672 16.14 -8.66 10.91
C ALA A 672 16.79 -7.38 10.35
N ARG A 673 17.82 -7.55 9.51
CA ARG A 673 18.60 -6.48 8.88
C ARG A 673 19.22 -6.93 7.54
N PRO A 674 19.48 -5.99 6.61
CA PRO A 674 19.00 -4.60 6.60
C PRO A 674 17.48 -4.51 6.45
N LEU A 675 16.92 -3.36 6.85
CA LEU A 675 15.51 -3.05 6.59
C LEU A 675 15.27 -3.00 5.07
N PRO A 676 14.07 -3.37 4.57
CA PRO A 676 13.78 -3.32 3.14
C PRO A 676 13.99 -1.91 2.59
N ASN A 677 14.88 -1.79 1.61
CA ASN A 677 15.07 -0.58 0.86
C ASN A 677 13.99 -0.48 -0.22
N ALA A 678 13.26 0.63 -0.25
CA ALA A 678 12.25 0.87 -1.26
C ALA A 678 12.60 2.14 -2.03
N ASP A 679 13.60 2.01 -2.91
CA ASP A 679 13.84 3.00 -3.96
C ASP A 679 12.62 2.99 -4.90
N MET A 680 11.75 3.99 -4.75
CA MET A 680 10.41 4.00 -5.37
C MET A 680 10.40 4.50 -6.81
N THR A 681 11.51 5.09 -7.27
CA THR A 681 11.59 5.79 -8.55
C THR A 681 12.68 5.21 -9.45
N TRP A 682 12.50 5.36 -10.76
CA TRP A 682 13.46 4.87 -11.74
C TRP A 682 14.83 5.56 -11.72
N PHE A 683 14.93 6.70 -11.04
CA PHE A 683 16.09 7.57 -11.10
C PHE A 683 16.53 7.92 -9.68
N GLU A 684 17.72 7.47 -9.32
CA GLU A 684 18.32 7.77 -8.02
C GLU A 684 18.26 9.27 -7.69
N GLY A 685 17.75 9.59 -6.51
CA GLY A 685 17.63 10.96 -6.01
C GLY A 685 16.41 11.73 -6.49
N MET A 686 15.54 11.16 -7.34
CA MET A 686 14.24 11.75 -7.68
C MET A 686 13.22 11.66 -6.55
N ASP A 687 13.41 10.75 -5.60
CA ASP A 687 12.47 10.48 -4.51
C ASP A 687 12.16 11.72 -3.64
N LYS A 688 13.10 12.68 -3.58
CA LYS A 688 12.96 13.95 -2.85
C LYS A 688 12.15 15.01 -3.61
N TYR A 689 11.96 14.83 -4.92
CA TYR A 689 11.35 15.82 -5.81
C TYR A 689 10.03 15.37 -6.44
N LEU A 690 9.65 14.11 -6.21
CA LEU A 690 8.34 13.56 -6.57
C LEU A 690 7.43 13.54 -5.35
N SER A 691 6.13 13.75 -5.58
CA SER A 691 5.08 13.60 -4.56
C SER A 691 5.36 14.38 -3.28
N ASP A 692 5.84 15.62 -3.40
CA ASP A 692 6.23 16.49 -2.28
C ASP A 692 7.23 15.84 -1.29
N GLY A 693 8.10 14.97 -1.79
CA GLY A 693 9.11 14.27 -0.98
C GLY A 693 8.55 13.05 -0.23
N LYS A 694 7.39 12.54 -0.62
CA LYS A 694 6.77 11.31 -0.07
C LYS A 694 7.73 10.13 -0.03
N PHE A 695 8.64 10.02 -1.00
CA PHE A 695 9.58 8.91 -1.15
C PHE A 695 10.97 9.18 -0.51
N ARG A 696 11.14 10.30 0.21
CA ARG A 696 12.46 10.77 0.68
C ARG A 696 13.25 9.74 1.50
N ASN A 697 12.58 8.97 2.34
CA ASN A 697 13.19 7.94 3.19
C ASN A 697 12.79 6.56 2.64
N ALA A 698 13.78 5.73 2.32
CA ALA A 698 13.53 4.47 1.61
C ALA A 698 13.18 3.30 2.53
N SER A 699 13.46 3.42 3.83
CA SER A 699 13.12 2.44 4.87
C SER A 699 12.38 3.09 6.04
N GLU A 700 11.66 2.28 6.82
CA GLU A 700 11.06 2.67 8.09
C GLU A 700 11.35 1.61 9.16
N PHE A 701 11.18 1.99 10.43
CA PHE A 701 11.37 1.07 11.53
C PHE A 701 10.22 0.06 11.60
N VAL A 702 10.59 -1.22 11.51
CA VAL A 702 9.66 -2.34 11.58
C VAL A 702 10.14 -3.31 12.64
N TYR A 703 9.25 -3.64 13.57
CA TYR A 703 9.53 -4.63 14.60
C TYR A 703 9.41 -6.05 14.05
N GLN A 704 10.29 -6.92 14.52
CA GLN A 704 10.19 -8.37 14.44
C GLN A 704 9.95 -8.93 15.84
N THR A 705 8.94 -9.79 16.01
CA THR A 705 8.73 -10.54 17.25
C THR A 705 9.65 -11.76 17.28
N TYR A 706 10.33 -11.96 18.41
CA TYR A 706 11.15 -13.13 18.71
C TYR A 706 10.48 -13.90 19.85
N ARG A 707 10.43 -15.23 19.72
CA ARG A 707 9.95 -16.14 20.77
C ARG A 707 11.05 -17.15 21.07
N LEU A 708 11.53 -17.14 22.30
CA LEU A 708 12.60 -18.02 22.79
C LEU A 708 12.00 -18.97 23.83
N PRO A 709 11.84 -20.27 23.50
CA PRO A 709 11.34 -21.28 24.44
C PRO A 709 12.18 -21.34 25.71
N LEU A 710 11.54 -21.38 26.89
CA LEU A 710 12.24 -21.41 28.18
C LEU A 710 13.00 -22.72 28.39
N GLU A 711 12.51 -23.84 27.87
CA GLU A 711 13.19 -25.14 27.85
C GLU A 711 14.64 -25.02 27.33
N GLU A 712 14.87 -24.18 26.31
CA GLU A 712 16.18 -24.01 25.70
C GLU A 712 17.21 -23.36 26.64
N PHE A 713 16.74 -22.52 27.56
CA PHE A 713 17.59 -21.92 28.60
C PHE A 713 17.97 -22.96 29.65
N SER A 714 17.03 -23.83 30.05
CA SER A 714 17.32 -24.94 30.96
C SER A 714 18.26 -25.99 30.33
N ASN A 715 18.13 -26.24 29.02
CA ASN A 715 19.03 -27.12 28.29
C ASN A 715 20.48 -26.58 28.25
N ALA A 716 20.64 -25.26 28.13
CA ALA A 716 21.95 -24.61 28.15
C ALA A 716 22.54 -24.46 29.56
N ALA A 717 21.70 -24.29 30.58
CA ALA A 717 22.09 -24.19 31.98
C ALA A 717 21.15 -25.07 32.84
N PRO A 718 21.49 -26.34 33.10
CA PRO A 718 20.60 -27.29 33.79
C PRO A 718 20.17 -26.88 35.21
N ASP A 719 20.92 -25.99 35.87
CA ASP A 719 20.59 -25.45 37.19
C ASP A 719 19.65 -24.23 37.13
N PHE A 720 19.35 -23.71 35.93
CA PHE A 720 18.45 -22.58 35.74
C PHE A 720 17.00 -22.99 35.89
N ARG A 721 16.25 -22.26 36.73
CA ARG A 721 14.82 -22.52 36.94
C ARG A 721 13.94 -21.67 36.03
N THR A 722 13.27 -22.35 35.09
CA THR A 722 12.33 -21.74 34.13
C THR A 722 11.04 -21.24 34.79
N ASP A 723 10.64 -21.82 35.93
CA ASP A 723 9.43 -21.44 36.67
C ASP A 723 9.60 -20.15 37.51
N ARG A 724 10.86 -19.73 37.76
CA ARG A 724 11.21 -18.71 38.74
C ARG A 724 12.38 -17.82 38.30
N TRP A 725 12.15 -17.01 37.27
CA TRP A 725 13.10 -16.02 36.79
C TRP A 725 12.67 -14.59 37.07
N LYS A 726 13.67 -13.72 37.28
CA LYS A 726 13.49 -12.36 37.82
C LYS A 726 14.12 -11.24 36.97
N SER A 727 14.93 -11.59 35.98
CA SER A 727 15.43 -10.62 35.02
C SER A 727 15.72 -11.23 33.65
N VAL A 728 15.63 -10.36 32.65
CA VAL A 728 16.13 -10.58 31.28
C VAL A 728 17.15 -9.50 30.97
N THR A 729 18.30 -9.91 30.42
CA THR A 729 19.35 -9.00 29.96
C THR A 729 19.62 -9.24 28.49
N PHE A 730 19.48 -8.19 27.69
CA PHE A 730 19.91 -8.17 26.30
C PHE A 730 21.35 -7.67 26.25
N ARG A 731 22.27 -8.49 25.74
CA ARG A 731 23.68 -8.12 25.55
C ARG A 731 23.97 -7.92 24.08
N PHE A 732 24.49 -6.76 23.74
CA PHE A 732 24.81 -6.34 22.40
C PHE A 732 26.32 -6.34 22.22
N HIS A 733 26.79 -7.09 21.23
CA HIS A 733 28.20 -7.23 20.91
C HIS A 733 28.47 -6.67 19.51
N GLY A 734 29.39 -5.69 19.43
CA GLY A 734 29.66 -4.94 18.21
C GLY A 734 29.03 -3.54 18.22
N GLY A 735 28.90 -2.91 17.04
CA GLY A 735 28.46 -1.51 16.90
C GLY A 735 29.51 -0.61 16.20
N PRO A 736 29.21 0.67 15.96
CA PRO A 736 28.07 1.46 16.47
C PRO A 736 26.71 0.94 15.98
N ALA A 737 25.69 1.02 16.83
CA ALA A 737 24.34 0.58 16.49
C ALA A 737 23.26 1.30 17.31
N ALA A 738 22.05 1.28 16.78
CA ALA A 738 20.85 1.73 17.45
C ALA A 738 19.75 0.69 17.27
N ILE A 739 19.03 0.38 18.34
CA ILE A 739 17.93 -0.61 18.33
C ILE A 739 16.73 -0.08 19.09
N MET A 740 15.57 -0.62 18.77
CA MET A 740 14.35 -0.42 19.56
C MET A 740 13.86 -1.75 20.09
N LEU A 741 13.57 -1.81 21.39
CA LEU A 741 12.99 -2.97 22.06
C LEU A 741 11.59 -2.61 22.57
N ASP A 742 10.64 -3.52 22.38
CA ASP A 742 9.25 -3.38 22.81
C ASP A 742 8.64 -4.75 23.14
N ASP A 743 7.42 -4.76 23.71
CA ASP A 743 6.59 -5.93 23.97
C ASP A 743 7.34 -7.08 24.69
N VAL A 744 8.16 -6.78 25.71
CA VAL A 744 8.88 -7.81 26.45
C VAL A 744 7.92 -8.50 27.42
N GLY A 745 7.84 -9.83 27.35
CA GLY A 745 6.96 -10.58 28.24
C GLY A 745 7.05 -12.09 28.11
N TYR A 746 6.17 -12.76 28.84
CA TYR A 746 6.02 -14.21 28.82
C TYR A 746 4.86 -14.61 27.91
N ALA A 747 5.13 -15.55 27.02
CA ALA A 747 4.14 -16.14 26.13
C ALA A 747 3.92 -17.61 26.53
N PRO A 748 2.78 -17.94 27.17
CA PRO A 748 2.44 -19.29 27.60
C PRO A 748 2.44 -20.30 26.45
N SER A 749 2.59 -21.58 26.80
CA SER A 749 2.45 -22.69 25.87
C SER A 749 0.98 -22.98 25.53
N ARG A 750 0.74 -23.82 24.51
CA ARG A 750 -0.61 -24.27 24.15
C ARG A 750 -1.29 -25.11 25.26
N GLU A 751 -0.55 -25.94 25.99
CA GLU A 751 -1.12 -26.76 27.07
C GLU A 751 -1.58 -25.89 28.24
N GLU A 752 -0.82 -24.84 28.55
CA GLU A 752 -1.21 -23.85 29.55
C GLU A 752 -2.43 -23.02 29.12
N GLN A 753 -2.49 -22.61 27.85
CA GLN A 753 -3.63 -21.88 27.29
C GLN A 753 -4.94 -22.68 27.43
N LEU A 754 -4.90 -23.99 27.20
CA LEU A 754 -6.06 -24.88 27.36
C LEU A 754 -6.49 -25.00 28.83
N ILE A 755 -5.53 -25.12 29.77
CA ILE A 755 -5.81 -25.20 31.21
C ILE A 755 -6.43 -23.90 31.72
N ALA A 756 -5.91 -22.74 31.30
CA ALA A 756 -6.43 -21.42 31.64
C ALA A 756 -7.86 -21.20 31.12
N ALA A 757 -8.17 -21.65 29.89
CA ALA A 757 -9.51 -21.56 29.32
C ALA A 757 -10.55 -22.42 30.09
N THR A 758 -10.17 -23.61 30.56
CA THR A 758 -11.05 -24.46 31.39
C THR A 758 -11.27 -23.93 32.81
N SER A 759 -10.30 -23.23 33.41
CA SER A 759 -10.44 -22.67 34.75
C SER A 759 -11.28 -21.39 34.76
N ALA A 760 -11.17 -20.55 33.72
CA ALA A 760 -12.00 -19.36 33.55
C ALA A 760 -13.49 -19.69 33.33
N THR A 761 -13.79 -20.76 32.57
CA THR A 761 -15.17 -21.23 32.34
C THR A 761 -15.79 -21.91 33.57
N GLY A 762 -14.97 -22.48 34.47
CA GLY A 762 -15.41 -23.03 35.76
C GLY A 762 -15.79 -21.96 36.78
N ALA A 763 -15.08 -20.82 36.81
CA ALA A 763 -15.35 -19.71 37.72
C ALA A 763 -16.61 -18.91 37.35
N ALA A 764 -16.98 -18.84 36.07
CA ALA A 764 -18.22 -18.20 35.60
C ALA A 764 -19.50 -19.03 35.87
N ARG A 765 -19.36 -20.28 36.35
CA ARG A 765 -20.48 -21.17 36.72
C ARG A 765 -20.58 -21.43 38.24
N GLY A 766 -19.81 -20.71 39.06
CA GLY A 766 -19.75 -20.84 40.52
C GLY A 766 -20.67 -19.88 41.28
#